data_AF-A0A7Y9XYM6-F1
#
_entry.id   AF-A0A7Y9XYM6-F1
#
_cell.length_a   1.000
_cell.length_b   1.000
_cell.length_c   1.000
_cell.angle_alpha   90.00
_cell.angle_beta   90.00
_cell.angle_gamma   90.00
#
_symmetry.space_group_name_H-M   'P 1'
#
loop_
_entity.id
_entity.type
_entity.pdbx_description
1 polymer ?
#
loop_
_entity_poly.entity_id
_entity_poly.type
_entity_poly.pdbx_seq_one_letter_code
_entity_poly.pdbx_strand_id
1 'polypeptide(L)'
;MAGTASRCFRFVRMPYKNHERLPGLVSKAVAIEPLAAAEPDESPGSNGAWRAILSDNFVGTLGGTGRVVGTSAPQDLVFPLVAGTVRLDASFNRGGDTLRFEGEATEWTAKLSGSSVVLARDLTNIVVPVGDAGIELAFADGSRTLRYDVNEAAILLGNQEIVAEVSAISAPVEAVAGLQGPLAGSATVYLAEQGAVQLDGTFRIVGTSGEERVYIEEGEVTFDPSFNRGGDMIVVDGAAQDFTVHREGSSAVLRGPGIRLELPAGPDGITIRFAHDDIRILAVAENANALEIGGQVITTEARPLEFRPEAAGYDLLFEDDFTELSFSGDQAGFWETTHYWGDRTFPEEGERQIYVDSDLTAGRIDPFAIENGILSISAGPIPDDVPEYQSFDFSSGLLSSHNSFGFQYGYFEIRARVPEGEGLVPFVSLHPLDGDWPPGIDVFRAVRNPEQLQAGLFSGEGDAFIDYFPREGLSDDFHTYGIDWSEDQVTWYLDGSKVASSPTLADHDEPMFILFGLALTEAANLLDSEAFPQAFDVDYVRVYSQPPEGPFALRSEGFERIEPSDFEVRLPFEITQTYDWSYRMEEDERDLQLNGFWSRHALGNDRANFVQGSDAPFNSLDGGRGNDTLRGGEGADIFRIRAGEGNDVILDFSLEPGNHDKIDLSDFDFTHFEEVMSNTEQFGGDLVIRLSGEQALFLENVTITELDASAFIL
;
A
#
# COMPACT_ATOMS: atom_id res chain seq x y z
N MET A 1 20.48 54.69 -3.96
CA MET A 1 20.33 55.52 -5.18
C MET A 1 21.04 54.76 -6.29
N ALA A 2 20.37 54.46 -7.42
CA ALA A 2 20.73 53.38 -8.36
C ALA A 2 20.73 51.96 -7.72
N GLY A 3 20.48 50.88 -8.46
CA GLY A 3 20.02 50.80 -9.85
C GLY A 3 19.46 49.41 -10.19
N THR A 4 18.41 49.33 -11.01
CA THR A 4 17.68 48.10 -11.33
C THR A 4 18.33 47.25 -12.43
N ALA A 5 18.13 45.93 -12.37
CA ALA A 5 18.58 44.99 -13.40
C ALA A 5 17.58 43.83 -13.61
N SER A 6 16.54 44.05 -14.42
CA SER A 6 15.69 42.97 -14.94
C SER A 6 16.36 42.27 -16.12
N ARG A 7 16.22 40.95 -16.26
CA ARG A 7 16.53 40.22 -17.50
C ARG A 7 15.45 39.19 -17.82
N CYS A 8 14.98 39.22 -19.07
CA CYS A 8 13.90 38.36 -19.53
C CYS A 8 14.40 36.99 -19.99
N PHE A 9 13.55 35.98 -19.87
CA PHE A 9 13.70 34.67 -20.52
C PHE A 9 13.87 34.80 -22.04
N ARG A 10 14.60 33.86 -22.63
CA ARG A 10 14.81 33.79 -24.09
C ARG A 10 14.76 32.35 -24.57
N PHE A 11 13.61 31.95 -25.13
CA PHE A 11 13.45 30.67 -25.80
C PHE A 11 14.54 30.44 -26.87
N VAL A 12 15.15 29.26 -26.83
CA VAL A 12 15.98 28.72 -27.91
C VAL A 12 15.28 27.49 -28.47
N ARG A 13 15.26 27.36 -29.80
CA ARG A 13 14.61 26.28 -30.55
C ARG A 13 15.51 25.90 -31.73
N MET A 14 15.28 24.73 -32.31
CA MET A 14 15.92 24.12 -33.50
C MET A 14 17.15 23.23 -33.22
N PRO A 15 17.50 22.28 -34.13
CA PRO A 15 16.74 21.78 -35.30
C PRO A 15 16.58 20.25 -35.38
N TYR A 16 15.50 19.80 -36.02
CA TYR A 16 15.46 18.50 -36.70
C TYR A 16 16.50 18.44 -37.84
N LYS A 17 17.10 17.26 -38.07
CA LYS A 17 17.77 16.90 -39.33
C LYS A 17 17.33 15.51 -39.76
N ASN A 18 17.35 15.25 -41.07
CA ASN A 18 16.73 14.07 -41.67
C ASN A 18 17.65 13.46 -42.76
N HIS A 19 17.55 12.14 -42.92
CA HIS A 19 18.13 11.29 -43.97
C HIS A 19 19.67 11.21 -44.15
N GLU A 20 20.19 9.98 -44.14
CA GLU A 20 20.56 9.31 -45.41
C GLU A 20 20.37 7.78 -45.31
N ARG A 21 20.84 6.96 -46.27
CA ARG A 21 20.16 5.71 -46.67
C ARG A 21 21.09 4.53 -47.07
N LEU A 22 20.65 3.30 -46.76
CA LEU A 22 20.97 2.00 -47.45
C LEU A 22 22.41 1.44 -47.28
N PRO A 23 22.69 0.16 -47.63
CA PRO A 23 21.86 -1.07 -47.58
C PRO A 23 22.58 -2.32 -47.00
N GLY A 24 21.84 -3.42 -46.70
CA GLY A 24 22.44 -4.76 -46.53
C GLY A 24 21.43 -5.85 -46.12
N LEU A 25 21.21 -6.87 -46.97
CA LEU A 25 20.33 -8.01 -46.65
C LEU A 25 21.13 -9.23 -46.15
N VAL A 26 20.54 -9.95 -45.18
CA VAL A 26 20.41 -11.42 -45.23
C VAL A 26 19.00 -11.78 -44.73
N SER A 27 18.38 -12.84 -45.26
CA SER A 27 16.97 -13.20 -45.04
C SER A 27 16.77 -14.50 -44.23
N LYS A 28 15.63 -14.57 -43.54
CA LYS A 28 14.85 -15.78 -43.16
C LYS A 28 13.37 -15.37 -43.00
N ALA A 29 12.41 -16.28 -43.18
CA ALA A 29 10.98 -15.95 -43.33
C ALA A 29 10.01 -17.06 -42.88
N VAL A 30 8.77 -16.68 -42.50
CA VAL A 30 7.54 -17.49 -42.22
C VAL A 30 6.28 -16.64 -42.62
N ALA A 31 5.03 -17.17 -42.66
CA ALA A 31 3.84 -16.62 -43.38
C ALA A 31 2.52 -16.33 -42.57
N ILE A 32 1.32 -16.21 -43.20
CA ILE A 32 0.11 -15.38 -42.82
C ILE A 32 -1.30 -15.99 -43.26
N GLU A 33 -2.48 -15.40 -42.86
CA GLU A 33 -3.89 -15.32 -43.46
C GLU A 33 -5.18 -15.77 -42.57
N PRO A 34 -6.54 -15.82 -42.95
CA PRO A 34 -7.66 -15.06 -42.24
C PRO A 34 -9.25 -15.44 -42.25
N LEU A 35 -10.05 -15.09 -41.19
CA LEU A 35 -11.34 -14.24 -41.13
C LEU A 35 -12.85 -14.65 -41.53
N ALA A 36 -13.86 -14.90 -40.59
CA ALA A 36 -15.36 -14.53 -40.57
C ALA A 36 -16.62 -15.53 -40.28
N ALA A 37 -17.88 -14.98 -40.07
CA ALA A 37 -18.97 -15.34 -39.06
C ALA A 37 -20.56 -15.70 -39.36
N ALA A 38 -21.44 -16.35 -38.50
CA ALA A 38 -22.61 -17.34 -38.69
C ALA A 38 -24.19 -17.18 -38.32
N GLU A 39 -24.89 -18.22 -37.70
CA GLU A 39 -26.23 -18.38 -36.94
C GLU A 39 -26.57 -19.86 -36.44
N PRO A 40 -27.14 -20.33 -35.24
CA PRO A 40 -27.66 -19.78 -33.91
C PRO A 40 -27.41 -20.59 -32.53
N ASP A 41 -28.13 -20.27 -31.42
CA ASP A 41 -27.91 -20.55 -29.94
C ASP A 41 -28.73 -21.64 -29.18
N GLU A 42 -28.12 -22.30 -28.17
CA GLU A 42 -28.73 -22.61 -26.83
C GLU A 42 -27.68 -22.53 -25.70
N SER A 43 -27.70 -21.43 -24.94
CA SER A 43 -27.17 -21.34 -23.59
C SER A 43 -28.15 -22.06 -22.64
N PRO A 44 -27.67 -22.72 -21.57
CA PRO A 44 -27.91 -22.07 -20.28
C PRO A 44 -26.84 -22.29 -19.21
N GLY A 45 -26.89 -21.44 -18.19
CA GLY A 45 -26.12 -21.52 -16.95
C GLY A 45 -26.66 -22.55 -15.98
N SER A 46 -26.59 -23.83 -16.36
CA SER A 46 -26.90 -24.94 -15.45
C SER A 46 -26.24 -26.24 -15.93
N ASN A 47 -25.47 -26.97 -15.12
CA ASN A 47 -25.15 -26.78 -13.70
C ASN A 47 -23.74 -26.21 -13.44
N GLY A 48 -23.09 -25.68 -14.48
CA GLY A 48 -21.69 -25.25 -14.48
C GLY A 48 -21.32 -24.84 -15.90
N ALA A 49 -22.01 -23.79 -16.37
CA ALA A 49 -21.86 -23.15 -17.73
C ALA A 49 -20.91 -20.32 -18.25
N TRP A 50 -19.73 -19.81 -18.72
CA TRP A 50 -19.26 -19.70 -20.11
C TRP A 50 -20.33 -19.45 -21.21
N ARG A 51 -20.65 -18.18 -21.44
CA ARG A 51 -21.42 -17.63 -22.58
C ARG A 51 -20.68 -16.46 -23.24
N ALA A 52 -19.60 -16.75 -23.97
CA ALA A 52 -18.64 -15.75 -24.47
C ALA A 52 -19.22 -14.73 -25.48
N ILE A 53 -18.71 -13.48 -25.47
CA ILE A 53 -19.12 -12.36 -26.36
C ILE A 53 -17.88 -11.61 -26.86
N LEU A 54 -17.45 -11.93 -28.06
CA LEU A 54 -16.06 -11.83 -28.47
C LEU A 54 -15.67 -10.43 -28.95
N SER A 55 -14.39 -10.11 -28.84
CA SER A 55 -13.75 -8.97 -29.50
C SER A 55 -13.31 -9.32 -30.92
N ASP A 56 -12.93 -8.32 -31.71
CA ASP A 56 -12.35 -8.54 -33.02
C ASP A 56 -11.00 -9.28 -32.90
N ASN A 57 -10.87 -10.46 -33.52
CA ASN A 57 -9.78 -11.44 -33.33
C ASN A 57 -9.85 -12.08 -31.91
N PHE A 58 -10.44 -13.28 -31.73
CA PHE A 58 -10.63 -13.90 -30.39
C PHE A 58 -10.15 -15.37 -30.21
N VAL A 59 -9.32 -15.64 -29.19
CA VAL A 59 -9.06 -16.94 -28.50
C VAL A 59 -10.29 -17.24 -27.68
N GLY A 60 -10.87 -18.42 -27.86
CA GLY A 60 -11.56 -19.06 -26.75
C GLY A 60 -11.19 -20.52 -26.64
N THR A 61 -10.58 -20.91 -25.52
CA THR A 61 -10.80 -22.27 -25.01
C THR A 61 -12.14 -22.26 -24.27
N LEU A 62 -13.11 -23.03 -24.76
CA LEU A 62 -14.52 -22.89 -24.39
C LEU A 62 -15.11 -24.28 -24.15
N GLY A 63 -14.95 -24.80 -22.93
CA GLY A 63 -15.31 -26.18 -22.56
C GLY A 63 -16.38 -26.24 -21.48
N GLY A 64 -17.37 -27.11 -21.65
CA GLY A 64 -18.53 -27.27 -20.76
C GLY A 64 -19.83 -27.22 -21.56
N THR A 65 -20.94 -26.86 -20.91
CA THR A 65 -22.09 -26.30 -21.64
C THR A 65 -21.83 -24.82 -21.89
N GLY A 66 -22.37 -24.21 -22.94
CA GLY A 66 -22.21 -22.76 -23.16
C GLY A 66 -22.49 -22.25 -24.57
N ARG A 67 -22.31 -20.94 -24.78
CA ARG A 67 -22.58 -20.30 -26.08
C ARG A 67 -21.69 -19.10 -26.40
N VAL A 68 -21.14 -19.05 -27.62
CA VAL A 68 -20.26 -17.98 -28.11
C VAL A 68 -21.02 -16.96 -28.97
N VAL A 69 -20.62 -15.69 -28.91
CA VAL A 69 -21.07 -14.59 -29.79
C VAL A 69 -19.87 -13.90 -30.44
N GLY A 70 -19.50 -14.30 -31.67
CA GLY A 70 -18.34 -13.75 -32.41
C GLY A 70 -18.56 -12.40 -33.11
N THR A 71 -17.61 -11.91 -33.91
CA THR A 71 -17.62 -10.57 -34.54
C THR A 71 -17.60 -10.59 -36.08
N SER A 72 -17.04 -9.56 -36.73
CA SER A 72 -16.75 -9.52 -38.17
C SER A 72 -15.27 -9.66 -38.51
N ALA A 73 -14.37 -9.70 -37.52
CA ALA A 73 -12.97 -10.08 -37.66
C ALA A 73 -12.84 -11.63 -37.64
N PRO A 74 -11.64 -12.23 -37.59
CA PRO A 74 -11.49 -13.66 -37.34
C PRO A 74 -11.88 -14.02 -35.90
N GLN A 75 -12.20 -15.27 -35.66
CA GLN A 75 -12.19 -15.89 -34.35
C GLN A 75 -11.60 -17.30 -34.43
N ASP A 76 -10.90 -17.74 -33.38
CA ASP A 76 -10.22 -19.02 -33.31
C ASP A 76 -10.54 -19.71 -31.97
N LEU A 77 -11.37 -20.76 -32.04
CA LEU A 77 -11.99 -21.40 -30.88
C LEU A 77 -11.56 -22.85 -30.71
N VAL A 78 -11.19 -23.21 -29.48
CA VAL A 78 -10.83 -24.55 -29.03
C VAL A 78 -11.92 -25.11 -28.13
N PHE A 79 -12.41 -26.30 -28.47
CA PHE A 79 -13.44 -27.01 -27.71
C PHE A 79 -12.87 -28.31 -27.11
N PRO A 80 -12.42 -28.27 -25.85
CA PRO A 80 -11.91 -29.46 -25.16
C PRO A 80 -13.06 -30.40 -24.77
N LEU A 81 -12.74 -31.67 -24.49
CA LEU A 81 -13.72 -32.71 -24.14
C LEU A 81 -14.27 -32.60 -22.70
N VAL A 82 -14.78 -31.43 -22.34
CA VAL A 82 -15.49 -31.16 -21.08
C VAL A 82 -16.99 -31.42 -21.26
N ALA A 83 -17.59 -32.17 -20.35
CA ALA A 83 -18.98 -32.60 -20.45
C ALA A 83 -19.97 -31.42 -20.55
N GLY A 84 -20.76 -31.40 -21.62
CA GLY A 84 -21.74 -30.35 -21.89
C GLY A 84 -21.95 -30.06 -23.37
N THR A 85 -22.67 -28.98 -23.65
CA THR A 85 -22.93 -28.53 -25.03
C THR A 85 -22.56 -27.06 -25.28
N VAL A 86 -21.55 -26.83 -26.11
CA VAL A 86 -21.09 -25.53 -26.62
C VAL A 86 -21.84 -25.18 -27.90
N ARG A 87 -22.29 -23.94 -28.09
CA ARG A 87 -23.05 -23.51 -29.27
C ARG A 87 -22.60 -22.15 -29.81
N LEU A 88 -22.62 -21.96 -31.12
CA LEU A 88 -22.08 -20.75 -31.77
C LEU A 88 -23.21 -19.93 -32.42
N ASP A 89 -23.17 -18.61 -32.32
CA ASP A 89 -24.30 -17.74 -32.66
C ASP A 89 -24.41 -17.35 -34.15
N ALA A 90 -24.94 -16.15 -34.43
CA ALA A 90 -24.86 -15.41 -35.68
C ALA A 90 -23.43 -15.03 -36.14
N SER A 91 -22.39 -15.45 -35.41
CA SER A 91 -20.97 -15.40 -35.76
C SER A 91 -20.35 -16.84 -35.82
N PHE A 92 -19.24 -17.06 -36.55
CA PHE A 92 -18.63 -18.32 -37.10
C PHE A 92 -18.69 -18.81 -38.61
N ASN A 93 -19.59 -18.45 -39.56
CA ASN A 93 -19.77 -19.11 -40.89
C ASN A 93 -19.85 -18.28 -42.20
N ARG A 94 -19.81 -16.92 -42.16
CA ARG A 94 -19.41 -16.04 -43.29
C ARG A 94 -17.98 -16.39 -43.75
N GLY A 95 -17.34 -17.33 -43.04
CA GLY A 95 -16.25 -18.21 -43.44
C GLY A 95 -14.92 -17.64 -43.02
N GLY A 96 -13.95 -18.47 -42.64
CA GLY A 96 -12.61 -18.04 -42.20
C GLY A 96 -12.39 -17.97 -40.68
N ASP A 97 -13.44 -18.11 -39.87
CA ASP A 97 -13.26 -18.46 -38.45
C ASP A 97 -12.81 -19.93 -38.34
N THR A 98 -11.97 -20.23 -37.34
CA THR A 98 -11.39 -21.58 -37.15
C THR A 98 -11.89 -22.22 -35.87
N LEU A 99 -12.44 -23.43 -35.99
CA LEU A 99 -12.93 -24.23 -34.86
C LEU A 99 -12.07 -25.47 -34.69
N ARG A 100 -11.70 -25.77 -33.45
CA ARG A 100 -10.63 -26.71 -33.11
C ARG A 100 -11.13 -27.76 -32.13
N PHE A 101 -10.93 -29.03 -32.49
CA PHE A 101 -11.54 -30.18 -31.83
C PHE A 101 -10.49 -31.25 -31.50
N GLU A 102 -10.66 -31.93 -30.37
CA GLU A 102 -9.69 -32.92 -29.88
C GLU A 102 -9.80 -34.28 -30.61
N GLY A 103 -8.66 -34.76 -31.12
CA GLY A 103 -8.51 -36.09 -31.73
C GLY A 103 -8.88 -36.18 -33.21
N GLU A 104 -9.01 -37.40 -33.71
CA GLU A 104 -9.25 -37.69 -35.13
C GLU A 104 -10.73 -37.47 -35.47
N ALA A 105 -11.07 -36.92 -36.65
CA ALA A 105 -12.48 -36.65 -36.94
C ALA A 105 -13.35 -37.92 -36.98
N THR A 106 -12.75 -39.09 -37.26
CA THR A 106 -13.45 -40.39 -37.20
C THR A 106 -13.92 -40.79 -35.80
N GLU A 107 -13.42 -40.13 -34.75
CA GLU A 107 -13.89 -40.27 -33.37
C GLU A 107 -15.08 -39.34 -33.05
N TRP A 108 -15.37 -38.37 -33.92
CA TRP A 108 -16.48 -37.44 -33.82
C TRP A 108 -17.66 -37.85 -34.71
N THR A 109 -18.87 -37.55 -34.24
CA THR A 109 -20.11 -37.72 -35.01
C THR A 109 -20.68 -36.37 -35.45
N ALA A 110 -21.32 -36.36 -36.61
CA ALA A 110 -22.00 -35.20 -37.18
C ALA A 110 -23.45 -35.55 -37.56
N LYS A 111 -24.36 -34.61 -37.34
CA LYS A 111 -25.74 -34.62 -37.88
C LYS A 111 -26.16 -33.20 -38.27
N LEU A 112 -27.00 -33.09 -39.29
CA LEU A 112 -27.72 -31.85 -39.59
C LEU A 112 -28.89 -31.65 -38.62
N SER A 113 -29.03 -30.44 -38.10
CA SER A 113 -30.08 -30.05 -37.14
C SER A 113 -30.60 -28.66 -37.49
N GLY A 114 -31.49 -28.59 -38.49
CA GLY A 114 -31.92 -27.31 -39.07
C GLY A 114 -30.85 -26.73 -40.00
N SER A 115 -30.41 -25.51 -39.72
CA SER A 115 -29.35 -24.80 -40.49
C SER A 115 -27.93 -25.01 -39.94
N SER A 116 -27.76 -25.96 -39.02
CA SER A 116 -26.52 -26.14 -38.24
C SER A 116 -26.14 -27.61 -38.15
N VAL A 117 -24.85 -27.91 -38.08
CA VAL A 117 -24.32 -29.25 -37.80
C VAL A 117 -24.02 -29.37 -36.30
N VAL A 118 -24.51 -30.44 -35.68
CA VAL A 118 -24.09 -30.81 -34.32
C VAL A 118 -22.95 -31.80 -34.43
N LEU A 119 -21.79 -31.41 -33.90
CA LEU A 119 -20.60 -32.25 -33.73
C LEU A 119 -20.66 -32.83 -32.31
N ALA A 120 -20.47 -34.13 -32.13
CA ALA A 120 -20.52 -34.76 -30.81
C ALA A 120 -19.51 -35.89 -30.63
N ARG A 121 -18.86 -35.87 -29.47
CA ARG A 121 -17.92 -36.89 -28.97
C ARG A 121 -18.08 -37.03 -27.46
N ASP A 122 -18.22 -38.26 -26.97
CA ASP A 122 -18.44 -38.60 -25.56
C ASP A 122 -19.61 -37.82 -24.92
N LEU A 123 -19.36 -36.93 -23.95
CA LEU A 123 -20.38 -36.04 -23.35
C LEU A 123 -20.30 -34.59 -23.88
N THR A 124 -19.45 -34.34 -24.87
CA THR A 124 -19.14 -33.03 -25.42
C THR A 124 -19.84 -32.83 -26.75
N ASN A 125 -20.59 -31.73 -26.87
CA ASN A 125 -21.41 -31.45 -28.05
C ASN A 125 -21.15 -30.02 -28.51
N ILE A 126 -20.77 -29.82 -29.76
CA ILE A 126 -20.49 -28.49 -30.34
C ILE A 126 -21.47 -28.24 -31.48
N VAL A 127 -22.34 -27.23 -31.35
CA VAL A 127 -23.30 -26.86 -32.40
C VAL A 127 -22.68 -25.78 -33.28
N VAL A 128 -22.35 -26.17 -34.51
CA VAL A 128 -21.70 -25.33 -35.51
C VAL A 128 -22.68 -24.95 -36.63
N PRO A 129 -22.99 -23.66 -36.80
CA PRO A 129 -23.73 -23.09 -37.93
C PRO A 129 -23.20 -23.42 -39.34
N VAL A 130 -24.05 -23.33 -40.38
CA VAL A 130 -23.64 -23.52 -41.80
C VAL A 130 -23.96 -22.30 -42.68
N GLY A 131 -22.95 -21.85 -43.44
CA GLY A 131 -23.02 -20.78 -44.44
C GLY A 131 -22.37 -21.21 -45.76
N ASP A 132 -22.36 -20.35 -46.78
CA ASP A 132 -21.85 -20.67 -48.12
C ASP A 132 -20.34 -20.44 -48.28
N ALA A 133 -19.78 -19.45 -47.59
CA ALA A 133 -18.35 -19.12 -47.62
C ALA A 133 -17.45 -20.18 -46.93
N GLY A 134 -17.92 -20.76 -45.83
CA GLY A 134 -17.35 -21.98 -45.23
C GLY A 134 -16.37 -21.76 -44.07
N ILE A 135 -16.62 -22.49 -42.97
CA ILE A 135 -15.86 -22.43 -41.71
C ILE A 135 -14.85 -23.58 -41.63
N GLU A 136 -13.66 -23.35 -41.06
CA GLU A 136 -12.67 -24.41 -40.88
C GLU A 136 -12.93 -25.21 -39.59
N LEU A 137 -13.10 -26.54 -39.72
CA LEU A 137 -13.10 -27.48 -38.60
C LEU A 137 -11.80 -28.28 -38.60
N ALA A 138 -10.95 -28.05 -37.59
CA ALA A 138 -9.60 -28.59 -37.54
C ALA A 138 -9.46 -29.70 -36.47
N PHE A 139 -9.05 -30.89 -36.94
CA PHE A 139 -8.89 -32.14 -36.19
C PHE A 139 -7.45 -32.67 -36.29
N ALA A 140 -7.09 -33.72 -35.56
CA ALA A 140 -5.73 -34.29 -35.55
C ALA A 140 -5.28 -34.85 -36.92
N ASP A 141 -6.19 -35.48 -37.69
CA ASP A 141 -5.94 -35.94 -39.05
C ASP A 141 -5.96 -34.82 -40.10
N GLY A 142 -6.36 -33.60 -39.71
CA GLY A 142 -6.31 -32.39 -40.53
C GLY A 142 -7.65 -31.66 -40.66
N SER A 143 -7.60 -30.49 -41.28
CA SER A 143 -8.74 -29.57 -41.39
C SER A 143 -9.76 -29.98 -42.47
N ARG A 144 -11.03 -29.63 -42.23
CA ARG A 144 -12.18 -29.87 -43.11
C ARG A 144 -13.09 -28.66 -43.09
N THR A 145 -13.43 -28.11 -44.26
CA THR A 145 -14.36 -26.97 -44.35
C THR A 145 -15.81 -27.43 -44.26
N LEU A 146 -16.60 -26.83 -43.37
CA LEU A 146 -18.07 -27.00 -43.30
C LEU A 146 -18.75 -25.87 -44.07
N ARG A 147 -19.59 -26.18 -45.07
CA ARG A 147 -20.30 -25.18 -45.89
C ARG A 147 -21.56 -25.73 -46.57
N TYR A 148 -22.44 -24.85 -47.01
CA TYR A 148 -23.52 -25.14 -47.95
C TYR A 148 -23.03 -24.92 -49.39
N ASP A 149 -23.06 -25.95 -50.23
CA ASP A 149 -22.73 -25.80 -51.65
C ASP A 149 -23.97 -25.48 -52.48
N VAL A 150 -24.00 -24.30 -53.09
CA VAL A 150 -25.12 -23.80 -53.90
C VAL A 150 -25.32 -24.51 -55.23
N ASN A 151 -24.34 -25.28 -55.71
CA ASN A 151 -24.40 -26.03 -56.97
C ASN A 151 -24.93 -27.45 -56.75
N GLU A 152 -24.52 -28.08 -55.63
CA GLU A 152 -25.01 -29.40 -55.22
C GLU A 152 -26.30 -29.32 -54.39
N ALA A 153 -26.63 -28.12 -53.88
CA ALA A 153 -27.77 -27.82 -52.99
C ALA A 153 -27.75 -28.64 -51.68
N ALA A 154 -26.54 -28.90 -51.18
CA ALA A 154 -26.26 -29.79 -50.05
C ALA A 154 -25.32 -29.14 -49.02
N ILE A 155 -25.32 -29.67 -47.79
CA ILE A 155 -24.39 -29.25 -46.73
C ILE A 155 -23.24 -30.26 -46.69
N LEU A 156 -22.02 -29.76 -46.86
CA LEU A 156 -20.80 -30.56 -46.98
C LEU A 156 -19.83 -30.26 -45.85
N LEU A 157 -19.23 -31.31 -45.30
CA LEU A 157 -18.01 -31.26 -44.48
C LEU A 157 -16.87 -31.88 -45.27
N GLY A 158 -16.00 -31.06 -45.86
CA GLY A 158 -15.09 -31.49 -46.92
C GLY A 158 -15.87 -32.02 -48.12
N ASN A 159 -15.77 -33.33 -48.38
CA ASN A 159 -16.50 -34.02 -49.45
C ASN A 159 -17.66 -34.90 -48.93
N GLN A 160 -17.99 -34.84 -47.63
CA GLN A 160 -19.06 -35.63 -47.01
C GLN A 160 -20.33 -34.81 -46.90
N GLU A 161 -21.43 -35.28 -47.50
CA GLU A 161 -22.77 -34.71 -47.28
C GLU A 161 -23.25 -34.99 -45.86
N ILE A 162 -23.74 -33.96 -45.16
CA ILE A 162 -24.25 -34.04 -43.79
C ILE A 162 -25.78 -33.93 -43.80
N VAL A 163 -26.43 -35.03 -43.41
CA VAL A 163 -27.89 -35.20 -43.39
C VAL A 163 -28.41 -35.30 -41.94
N ALA A 164 -29.73 -35.39 -41.76
CA ALA A 164 -30.37 -35.38 -40.44
C ALA A 164 -30.12 -36.65 -39.58
N GLU A 165 -29.59 -37.72 -40.17
CA GLU A 165 -29.16 -38.92 -39.44
C GLU A 165 -27.72 -38.77 -38.93
N VAL A 166 -27.43 -39.33 -37.75
CA VAL A 166 -26.09 -39.28 -37.15
C VAL A 166 -25.12 -40.16 -37.93
N SER A 167 -23.98 -39.59 -38.32
CA SER A 167 -22.88 -40.29 -39.01
C SER A 167 -21.53 -39.96 -38.37
N ALA A 168 -20.52 -40.81 -38.54
CA ALA A 168 -19.14 -40.47 -38.20
C ALA A 168 -18.54 -39.57 -39.28
N ILE A 169 -17.60 -38.69 -38.92
CA ILE A 169 -16.92 -37.82 -39.89
C ILE A 169 -15.81 -38.62 -40.58
N SER A 170 -15.73 -38.53 -41.91
CA SER A 170 -14.77 -39.29 -42.71
C SER A 170 -13.33 -38.81 -42.57
N ALA A 171 -12.37 -39.74 -42.64
CA ALA A 171 -10.93 -39.45 -42.71
C ALA A 171 -10.57 -38.63 -43.98
N PRO A 172 -9.45 -37.90 -43.99
CA PRO A 172 -9.03 -37.09 -45.14
C PRO A 172 -8.64 -37.97 -46.33
N VAL A 173 -8.82 -37.46 -47.55
CA VAL A 173 -8.50 -38.20 -48.78
C VAL A 173 -7.00 -38.19 -49.10
N GLU A 174 -6.27 -37.14 -48.70
CA GLU A 174 -4.81 -37.11 -48.61
C GLU A 174 -4.42 -36.43 -47.29
N ALA A 175 -3.35 -36.92 -46.63
CA ALA A 175 -2.96 -36.47 -45.30
C ALA A 175 -1.89 -35.36 -45.35
N VAL A 176 -2.15 -34.24 -44.67
CA VAL A 176 -1.16 -33.18 -44.39
C VAL A 176 -1.30 -32.76 -42.93
N ALA A 177 -0.23 -32.91 -42.16
CA ALA A 177 -0.20 -32.52 -40.74
C ALA A 177 0.12 -31.02 -40.58
N GLY A 178 -0.58 -30.35 -39.67
CA GLY A 178 -0.32 -28.96 -39.27
C GLY A 178 -1.08 -28.63 -37.98
N LEU A 179 -0.36 -28.18 -36.95
CA LEU A 179 -0.92 -27.89 -35.63
C LEU A 179 -1.47 -26.45 -35.51
N GLN A 180 -2.10 -26.18 -34.38
CA GLN A 180 -3.09 -25.12 -34.17
C GLN A 180 -2.63 -24.04 -33.17
N GLY A 181 -3.28 -22.87 -33.17
CA GLY A 181 -3.21 -21.88 -32.07
C GLY A 181 -4.11 -20.63 -32.27
N PRO A 182 -4.54 -19.90 -31.22
CA PRO A 182 -5.59 -18.84 -31.27
C PRO A 182 -5.13 -17.41 -30.83
N LEU A 183 -5.95 -16.32 -30.88
CA LEU A 183 -5.58 -14.89 -30.54
C LEU A 183 -6.73 -14.02 -29.91
N ALA A 184 -6.63 -13.43 -28.69
CA ALA A 184 -7.71 -13.02 -27.70
C ALA A 184 -8.33 -11.58 -27.78
N GLY A 185 -9.43 -11.16 -27.08
CA GLY A 185 -10.23 -11.74 -25.96
C GLY A 185 -11.55 -10.95 -25.55
N SER A 186 -12.67 -11.62 -25.15
CA SER A 186 -13.86 -11.12 -24.38
C SER A 186 -14.92 -12.26 -24.19
N ALA A 187 -14.99 -12.92 -23.04
CA ALA A 187 -15.78 -14.14 -22.84
C ALA A 187 -16.89 -13.99 -21.79
N THR A 188 -17.42 -15.11 -21.35
CA THR A 188 -18.01 -15.34 -20.02
C THR A 188 -17.38 -16.67 -19.66
N VAL A 189 -17.19 -16.98 -18.37
CA VAL A 189 -16.45 -18.18 -17.97
C VAL A 189 -17.26 -19.04 -17.01
N TYR A 190 -17.16 -20.35 -17.22
CA TYR A 190 -17.67 -21.39 -16.35
C TYR A 190 -16.45 -21.96 -15.68
N LEU A 191 -16.48 -21.94 -14.36
CA LEU A 191 -15.43 -22.54 -13.59
C LEU A 191 -15.78 -24.03 -13.45
N ALA A 192 -14.76 -24.88 -13.52
CA ALA A 192 -14.84 -26.18 -12.89
C ALA A 192 -14.78 -25.97 -11.37
N GLU A 193 -15.04 -27.02 -10.61
CA GLU A 193 -14.79 -27.02 -9.17
C GLU A 193 -13.28 -26.77 -8.93
N GLN A 194 -12.94 -25.74 -8.13
CA GLN A 194 -11.59 -25.17 -8.02
C GLN A 194 -11.03 -24.50 -9.30
N GLY A 195 -11.91 -24.01 -10.18
CA GLY A 195 -11.53 -23.26 -11.38
C GLY A 195 -11.02 -21.85 -11.08
N ALA A 196 -10.05 -21.41 -11.87
CA ALA A 196 -9.54 -20.04 -11.86
C ALA A 196 -9.64 -19.38 -13.25
N VAL A 197 -9.78 -18.05 -13.28
CA VAL A 197 -9.93 -17.28 -14.52
C VAL A 197 -9.33 -15.86 -14.39
N GLN A 198 -8.72 -15.36 -15.46
CA GLN A 198 -8.20 -13.98 -15.61
C GLN A 198 -8.87 -13.29 -16.80
N LEU A 199 -9.27 -12.02 -16.63
CA LEU A 199 -10.26 -11.34 -17.48
C LEU A 199 -9.89 -9.88 -17.82
N ASP A 200 -9.91 -9.56 -19.12
CA ASP A 200 -9.77 -8.21 -19.71
C ASP A 200 -10.88 -8.00 -20.75
N GLY A 201 -11.84 -7.11 -20.45
CA GLY A 201 -13.01 -6.80 -21.28
C GLY A 201 -14.37 -7.02 -20.59
N THR A 202 -15.41 -7.46 -21.31
CA THR A 202 -16.77 -7.58 -20.75
C THR A 202 -17.17 -9.04 -20.53
N PHE A 203 -17.29 -9.46 -19.26
CA PHE A 203 -17.53 -10.85 -18.88
C PHE A 203 -18.67 -11.04 -17.90
N ARG A 204 -19.17 -12.28 -17.88
CA ARG A 204 -19.90 -12.84 -16.76
C ARG A 204 -19.17 -14.08 -16.27
N ILE A 205 -19.34 -14.43 -14.99
CA ILE A 205 -18.75 -15.63 -14.41
C ILE A 205 -19.83 -16.41 -13.69
N VAL A 206 -19.76 -17.74 -13.80
CA VAL A 206 -20.60 -18.66 -13.04
C VAL A 206 -19.69 -19.74 -12.47
N GLY A 207 -19.73 -19.85 -11.14
CA GLY A 207 -18.98 -20.82 -10.36
C GLY A 207 -19.71 -22.15 -10.17
N THR A 208 -19.30 -22.92 -9.17
CA THR A 208 -19.81 -24.27 -8.88
C THR A 208 -20.39 -24.41 -7.47
N SER A 209 -19.76 -25.21 -6.63
CA SER A 209 -19.96 -25.40 -5.19
C SER A 209 -18.65 -25.63 -4.42
N GLY A 210 -17.51 -25.47 -5.08
CA GLY A 210 -16.19 -25.39 -4.46
C GLY A 210 -15.75 -23.95 -4.28
N GLU A 211 -14.48 -23.77 -3.93
CA GLU A 211 -13.81 -22.46 -3.84
C GLU A 211 -13.24 -22.06 -5.20
N GLU A 212 -13.58 -20.88 -5.71
CA GLU A 212 -13.13 -20.41 -7.03
C GLU A 212 -12.37 -19.08 -6.99
N ARG A 213 -11.51 -18.84 -7.99
CA ARG A 213 -10.58 -17.69 -8.03
C ARG A 213 -10.69 -16.88 -9.32
N VAL A 214 -10.93 -15.58 -9.18
CA VAL A 214 -11.18 -14.69 -10.32
C VAL A 214 -10.22 -13.51 -10.27
N TYR A 215 -9.51 -13.24 -11.36
CA TYR A 215 -8.58 -12.13 -11.52
C TYR A 215 -9.13 -11.19 -12.61
N ILE A 216 -9.16 -9.88 -12.34
CA ILE A 216 -9.78 -8.88 -13.22
C ILE A 216 -8.87 -7.66 -13.29
N GLU A 217 -8.29 -7.45 -14.48
CA GLU A 217 -7.34 -6.37 -14.76
C GLU A 217 -8.09 -5.12 -15.26
N GLU A 218 -8.94 -5.26 -16.29
CA GLU A 218 -9.82 -4.19 -16.77
C GLU A 218 -11.21 -4.70 -17.22
N GLY A 219 -12.23 -3.83 -17.13
CA GLY A 219 -13.52 -4.00 -17.81
C GLY A 219 -14.73 -4.19 -16.89
N GLU A 220 -15.83 -4.73 -17.46
CA GLU A 220 -17.10 -4.89 -16.74
C GLU A 220 -17.38 -6.39 -16.52
N VAL A 221 -17.42 -6.81 -15.25
CA VAL A 221 -17.57 -8.23 -14.87
C VAL A 221 -18.74 -8.42 -13.90
N THR A 222 -19.58 -9.42 -14.18
CA THR A 222 -20.77 -9.75 -13.38
C THR A 222 -20.72 -11.19 -12.87
N PHE A 223 -21.06 -11.39 -11.60
CA PHE A 223 -20.93 -12.68 -10.93
C PHE A 223 -22.30 -13.36 -10.71
N ASP A 224 -22.33 -14.69 -10.79
CA ASP A 224 -23.51 -15.49 -10.47
C ASP A 224 -23.66 -15.70 -8.96
N PRO A 225 -24.88 -15.84 -8.42
CA PRO A 225 -25.12 -16.23 -7.02
C PRO A 225 -24.51 -17.57 -6.60
N SER A 226 -23.82 -18.34 -7.46
CA SER A 226 -22.87 -19.36 -7.02
C SER A 226 -21.85 -18.79 -6.02
N PHE A 227 -21.39 -17.55 -6.23
CA PHE A 227 -20.33 -16.89 -5.46
C PHE A 227 -20.74 -16.46 -4.05
N ASN A 228 -22.03 -16.51 -3.67
CA ASN A 228 -22.48 -15.94 -2.40
C ASN A 228 -22.45 -16.93 -1.20
N ARG A 229 -21.51 -17.90 -1.25
CA ARG A 229 -21.46 -19.07 -0.34
C ARG A 229 -20.19 -19.21 0.48
N GLY A 230 -19.27 -18.23 0.41
CA GLY A 230 -17.98 -18.30 1.08
C GLY A 230 -16.94 -19.13 0.32
N GLY A 231 -15.67 -18.82 0.55
CA GLY A 231 -14.51 -19.51 -0.04
C GLY A 231 -14.05 -18.96 -1.39
N ASP A 232 -14.89 -18.23 -2.11
CA ASP A 232 -14.52 -17.60 -3.38
C ASP A 232 -13.67 -16.34 -3.20
N MET A 233 -12.67 -16.16 -4.07
CA MET A 233 -11.76 -15.02 -4.06
C MET A 233 -11.76 -14.29 -5.40
N ILE A 234 -11.96 -12.98 -5.34
CA ILE A 234 -11.83 -12.04 -6.45
C ILE A 234 -10.57 -11.20 -6.22
N VAL A 235 -9.78 -10.99 -7.26
CA VAL A 235 -8.57 -10.16 -7.26
C VAL A 235 -8.75 -9.06 -8.29
N VAL A 236 -8.48 -7.82 -7.87
CA VAL A 236 -8.52 -6.61 -8.71
C VAL A 236 -7.23 -5.82 -8.54
N ASP A 237 -6.82 -5.12 -9.60
CA ASP A 237 -5.66 -4.23 -9.56
C ASP A 237 -6.06 -2.83 -9.05
N GLY A 238 -5.15 -2.16 -8.34
CA GLY A 238 -5.38 -0.88 -7.67
C GLY A 238 -5.70 -1.02 -6.18
N ALA A 239 -5.45 0.03 -5.39
CA ALA A 239 -5.66 0.02 -3.94
C ALA A 239 -7.15 0.21 -3.61
N ALA A 240 -7.62 -0.32 -2.47
CA ALA A 240 -9.05 -0.34 -2.14
C ALA A 240 -9.71 1.06 -2.20
N GLN A 241 -9.02 2.09 -1.70
CA GLN A 241 -9.44 3.49 -1.67
C GLN A 241 -9.67 4.13 -3.07
N ASP A 242 -9.10 3.57 -4.15
CA ASP A 242 -9.41 3.99 -5.52
C ASP A 242 -10.76 3.45 -6.02
N PHE A 243 -11.36 2.51 -5.29
CA PHE A 243 -12.67 1.96 -5.59
C PHE A 243 -13.78 2.64 -4.78
N THR A 244 -14.91 2.85 -5.45
CA THR A 244 -16.18 3.19 -4.80
C THR A 244 -17.09 1.97 -4.72
N VAL A 245 -17.85 1.86 -3.64
CA VAL A 245 -18.84 0.81 -3.42
C VAL A 245 -20.23 1.42 -3.16
N HIS A 246 -21.27 0.78 -3.71
CA HIS A 246 -22.66 1.00 -3.31
C HIS A 246 -23.51 -0.26 -3.46
N ARG A 247 -24.66 -0.26 -2.80
CA ARG A 247 -25.63 -1.36 -2.80
C ARG A 247 -26.67 -1.17 -3.89
N GLU A 248 -26.64 -2.05 -4.89
CA GLU A 248 -27.74 -2.22 -5.85
C GLU A 248 -28.61 -3.42 -5.44
N GLY A 249 -29.62 -3.15 -4.60
CA GLY A 249 -30.59 -4.15 -4.14
C GLY A 249 -30.02 -5.16 -3.13
N SER A 250 -29.47 -6.25 -3.64
CA SER A 250 -28.82 -7.33 -2.86
C SER A 250 -27.37 -7.57 -3.29
N SER A 251 -26.87 -6.82 -4.26
CA SER A 251 -25.47 -6.86 -4.70
C SER A 251 -24.72 -5.63 -4.19
N ALA A 252 -23.41 -5.79 -3.99
CA ALA A 252 -22.49 -4.65 -4.00
C ALA A 252 -22.06 -4.39 -5.46
N VAL A 253 -22.00 -3.13 -5.85
CA VAL A 253 -21.37 -2.68 -7.10
C VAL A 253 -20.08 -1.98 -6.71
N LEU A 254 -18.97 -2.48 -7.23
CA LEU A 254 -17.61 -1.96 -6.98
C LEU A 254 -17.11 -1.30 -8.27
N ARG A 255 -16.55 -0.10 -8.18
CA ARG A 255 -16.08 0.69 -9.33
C ARG A 255 -14.74 1.37 -9.04
N GLY A 256 -13.71 1.03 -9.79
CA GLY A 256 -12.38 1.65 -9.72
C GLY A 256 -11.89 2.11 -11.10
N PRO A 257 -10.58 2.38 -11.25
CA PRO A 257 -9.95 2.60 -12.55
C PRO A 257 -10.18 1.38 -13.46
N GLY A 258 -10.71 1.58 -14.67
CA GLY A 258 -10.98 0.51 -15.65
C GLY A 258 -12.08 -0.51 -15.30
N ILE A 259 -12.35 -0.75 -14.00
CA ILE A 259 -13.13 -1.88 -13.50
C ILE A 259 -14.53 -1.48 -13.03
N ARG A 260 -15.56 -2.26 -13.43
CA ARG A 260 -16.86 -2.37 -12.74
C ARG A 260 -17.16 -3.82 -12.40
N LEU A 261 -17.28 -4.12 -11.11
CA LEU A 261 -17.80 -5.41 -10.62
C LEU A 261 -19.24 -5.30 -10.12
N GLU A 262 -20.00 -6.38 -10.24
CA GLU A 262 -21.31 -6.56 -9.61
C GLU A 262 -21.35 -7.89 -8.86
N LEU A 263 -21.38 -7.82 -7.53
CA LEU A 263 -21.03 -8.90 -6.61
C LEU A 263 -22.23 -9.28 -5.72
N PRO A 264 -22.70 -10.55 -5.78
CA PRO A 264 -23.85 -10.99 -4.99
C PRO A 264 -23.45 -11.27 -3.54
N ALA A 265 -23.97 -10.50 -2.58
CA ALA A 265 -23.63 -10.70 -1.17
C ALA A 265 -24.29 -11.98 -0.58
N GLY A 266 -23.62 -12.55 0.43
CA GLY A 266 -24.05 -13.75 1.16
C GLY A 266 -23.55 -13.75 2.61
N PRO A 267 -24.01 -14.69 3.45
CA PRO A 267 -23.66 -14.74 4.87
C PRO A 267 -22.22 -15.23 5.11
N ASP A 268 -21.72 -16.13 4.26
CA ASP A 268 -20.39 -16.73 4.39
C ASP A 268 -19.28 -15.92 3.65
N GLY A 269 -19.66 -14.79 3.03
CA GLY A 269 -18.75 -13.82 2.41
C GLY A 269 -18.32 -14.09 0.96
N ILE A 270 -17.75 -13.07 0.33
CA ILE A 270 -16.85 -13.14 -0.85
C ILE A 270 -15.55 -12.46 -0.45
N THR A 271 -14.40 -13.10 -0.66
CA THR A 271 -13.09 -12.48 -0.46
C THR A 271 -12.76 -11.60 -1.68
N ILE A 272 -12.42 -10.34 -1.45
CA ILE A 272 -11.95 -9.40 -2.48
C ILE A 272 -10.55 -8.95 -2.07
N ARG A 273 -9.58 -9.10 -2.97
CA ARG A 273 -8.18 -8.74 -2.78
C ARG A 273 -7.79 -7.63 -3.74
N PHE A 274 -7.32 -6.52 -3.21
CA PHE A 274 -6.84 -5.35 -3.94
C PHE A 274 -5.30 -5.38 -4.04
N ALA A 275 -4.68 -4.27 -4.44
CA ALA A 275 -3.22 -4.07 -4.33
C ALA A 275 -2.72 -4.11 -2.88
N HIS A 276 -1.41 -4.30 -2.71
CA HIS A 276 -0.71 -4.43 -1.41
C HIS A 276 -1.33 -5.52 -0.49
N ASP A 277 -1.90 -6.57 -1.10
CA ASP A 277 -2.63 -7.64 -0.43
C ASP A 277 -3.78 -7.17 0.50
N ASP A 278 -4.39 -6.00 0.25
CA ASP A 278 -5.58 -5.56 0.98
C ASP A 278 -6.75 -6.54 0.74
N ILE A 279 -7.14 -7.27 1.79
CA ILE A 279 -8.19 -8.30 1.75
C ILE A 279 -9.45 -7.84 2.49
N ARG A 280 -10.51 -7.57 1.73
CA ARG A 280 -11.85 -7.23 2.25
C ARG A 280 -12.84 -8.36 2.00
N ILE A 281 -13.56 -8.78 3.03
CA ILE A 281 -14.67 -9.73 2.90
C ILE A 281 -15.97 -8.96 2.68
N LEU A 282 -16.63 -9.17 1.54
CA LEU A 282 -17.98 -8.69 1.23
C LEU A 282 -19.03 -9.66 1.79
N ALA A 283 -19.79 -9.25 2.81
CA ALA A 283 -20.74 -10.11 3.50
C ALA A 283 -22.10 -9.41 3.79
N VAL A 284 -23.05 -10.19 4.32
CA VAL A 284 -24.20 -9.68 5.05
C VAL A 284 -23.81 -9.58 6.52
N ALA A 285 -23.89 -8.38 7.11
CA ALA A 285 -23.47 -8.13 8.49
C ALA A 285 -24.16 -9.05 9.51
N GLU A 286 -23.50 -9.41 10.62
CA GLU A 286 -24.03 -10.36 11.62
C GLU A 286 -25.42 -9.98 12.17
N ASN A 287 -25.72 -8.68 12.23
CA ASN A 287 -27.04 -8.17 12.65
C ASN A 287 -28.15 -8.33 11.59
N ALA A 288 -27.82 -8.88 10.41
CA ALA A 288 -28.65 -9.18 9.25
C ALA A 288 -29.35 -7.99 8.55
N ASN A 289 -29.02 -6.73 8.90
CA ASN A 289 -29.69 -5.54 8.34
C ASN A 289 -28.89 -4.80 7.25
N ALA A 290 -27.58 -5.04 7.15
CA ALA A 290 -26.67 -4.36 6.22
C ALA A 290 -25.92 -5.32 5.29
N LEU A 291 -25.40 -4.79 4.19
CA LEU A 291 -24.26 -5.38 3.49
C LEU A 291 -23.01 -4.64 3.98
N GLU A 292 -21.89 -5.34 4.09
CA GLU A 292 -20.62 -4.74 4.49
C GLU A 292 -19.44 -5.34 3.70
N ILE A 293 -18.37 -4.56 3.57
CA ILE A 293 -17.12 -4.97 2.91
C ILE A 293 -15.95 -4.64 3.84
N GLY A 294 -15.28 -5.67 4.37
CA GLY A 294 -14.20 -5.51 5.35
C GLY A 294 -14.61 -4.70 6.60
N GLY A 295 -15.88 -4.77 7.01
CA GLY A 295 -16.43 -4.00 8.12
C GLY A 295 -16.87 -2.57 7.79
N GLN A 296 -16.88 -2.15 6.52
CA GLN A 296 -17.51 -0.90 6.06
C GLN A 296 -18.96 -1.16 5.61
N VAL A 297 -19.92 -0.41 6.14
CA VAL A 297 -21.36 -0.59 5.82
C VAL A 297 -21.70 0.00 4.44
N ILE A 298 -22.14 -0.85 3.51
CA ILE A 298 -22.46 -0.45 2.14
C ILE A 298 -23.86 0.15 2.05
N THR A 299 -23.93 1.45 1.77
CA THR A 299 -25.18 2.21 1.58
C THR A 299 -25.66 2.17 0.11
N THR A 300 -26.83 2.75 -0.17
CA THR A 300 -27.30 2.96 -1.56
C THR A 300 -26.60 4.11 -2.30
N GLU A 301 -25.77 4.88 -1.61
CA GLU A 301 -24.94 5.94 -2.20
C GLU A 301 -23.53 5.41 -2.44
N ALA A 302 -22.91 5.81 -3.56
CA ALA A 302 -21.51 5.49 -3.85
C ALA A 302 -20.59 6.24 -2.90
N ARG A 303 -19.77 5.48 -2.15
CA ARG A 303 -18.75 5.98 -1.24
C ARG A 303 -17.42 5.30 -1.58
N PRO A 304 -16.26 5.96 -1.41
CA PRO A 304 -14.97 5.28 -1.46
C PRO A 304 -14.92 4.12 -0.46
N LEU A 305 -14.10 3.12 -0.73
CA LEU A 305 -13.71 2.21 0.34
C LEU A 305 -12.84 2.96 1.36
N GLU A 306 -13.11 2.72 2.64
CA GLU A 306 -12.28 3.22 3.72
C GLU A 306 -10.92 2.53 3.66
N PHE A 307 -9.83 3.29 3.59
CA PHE A 307 -8.49 2.79 3.91
C PHE A 307 -8.50 2.25 5.34
N ARG A 308 -7.84 1.10 5.56
CA ARG A 308 -7.69 0.45 6.86
C ARG A 308 -6.33 -0.23 6.89
N PRO A 309 -5.38 0.20 7.73
CA PRO A 309 -3.99 -0.24 7.67
C PRO A 309 -3.86 -1.77 7.83
N GLU A 310 -4.53 -2.35 8.82
CA GLU A 310 -4.43 -3.79 9.12
C GLU A 310 -5.09 -4.66 8.04
N ALA A 311 -6.07 -4.11 7.31
CA ALA A 311 -6.65 -4.78 6.15
C ALA A 311 -5.70 -4.76 4.95
N ALA A 312 -4.98 -3.64 4.78
CA ALA A 312 -3.94 -3.42 3.76
C ALA A 312 -2.55 -3.96 4.15
N GLY A 313 -2.50 -4.92 5.08
CA GLY A 313 -1.28 -5.64 5.44
C GLY A 313 -0.29 -4.90 6.33
N TYR A 314 -0.62 -3.72 6.84
CA TYR A 314 0.25 -2.99 7.78
C TYR A 314 0.17 -3.60 9.19
N ASP A 315 1.30 -3.66 9.87
CA ASP A 315 1.41 -4.02 11.30
C ASP A 315 1.49 -2.77 12.18
N LEU A 316 0.94 -2.82 13.40
CA LEU A 316 0.94 -1.70 14.33
C LEU A 316 2.35 -1.48 14.92
N LEU A 317 2.90 -0.29 14.72
CA LEU A 317 4.24 0.12 15.15
C LEU A 317 4.22 0.91 16.46
N PHE A 318 3.19 1.73 16.68
CA PHE A 318 3.01 2.57 17.88
C PHE A 318 1.52 2.83 18.14
N GLU A 319 1.11 2.81 19.40
CA GLU A 319 -0.19 3.36 19.84
C GLU A 319 -0.07 4.15 21.15
N ASP A 320 -0.85 5.22 21.25
CA ASP A 320 -1.28 5.79 22.53
C ASP A 320 -2.81 5.95 22.50
N ASP A 321 -3.49 5.11 23.29
CA ASP A 321 -4.96 5.10 23.53
C ASP A 321 -5.35 5.99 24.75
N PHE A 322 -4.44 6.88 25.17
CA PHE A 322 -4.62 7.91 26.21
C PHE A 322 -5.33 7.45 27.50
N THR A 323 -5.00 6.24 27.95
CA THR A 323 -5.51 5.70 29.23
C THR A 323 -4.88 6.39 30.45
N GLU A 324 -3.64 6.85 30.29
CA GLU A 324 -2.94 7.84 31.12
C GLU A 324 -1.98 8.64 30.22
N LEU A 325 -1.66 9.90 30.56
CA LEU A 325 -0.72 10.72 29.79
C LEU A 325 0.66 10.57 30.42
N SER A 326 1.63 10.07 29.64
CA SER A 326 2.98 9.79 30.11
C SER A 326 4.00 10.70 29.43
N PHE A 327 4.75 11.49 30.20
CA PHE A 327 5.76 12.41 29.69
C PHE A 327 7.17 11.81 29.71
N SER A 328 8.04 12.19 28.76
CA SER A 328 9.39 11.61 28.63
C SER A 328 10.23 11.71 29.92
N GLY A 329 10.02 12.76 30.71
CA GLY A 329 10.69 12.98 32.00
C GLY A 329 10.23 12.08 33.16
N ASP A 330 9.10 11.37 33.08
CA ASP A 330 8.52 10.59 34.19
C ASP A 330 9.17 9.19 34.36
N GLN A 331 10.35 8.99 33.79
CA GLN A 331 10.97 7.68 33.57
C GLN A 331 10.03 6.67 32.86
N ALA A 332 9.18 7.13 31.92
CA ALA A 332 8.37 6.21 31.13
C ALA A 332 7.77 6.73 29.81
N GLY A 333 7.59 8.05 29.67
CA GLY A 333 6.60 8.54 28.71
C GLY A 333 7.08 8.84 27.31
N PHE A 334 6.08 9.08 26.45
CA PHE A 334 6.29 9.38 25.04
C PHE A 334 6.31 10.88 24.76
N TRP A 335 5.61 11.70 25.54
CA TRP A 335 5.32 13.07 25.13
C TRP A 335 6.14 14.15 25.85
N GLU A 336 6.43 15.23 25.12
CA GLU A 336 7.03 16.46 25.61
C GLU A 336 6.13 17.67 25.34
N THR A 337 6.11 18.62 26.27
CA THR A 337 5.20 19.78 26.27
C THR A 337 5.81 21.05 25.65
N THR A 338 6.84 20.87 24.83
CA THR A 338 7.66 21.91 24.21
C THR A 338 7.89 21.59 22.73
N HIS A 339 8.16 22.62 21.92
CA HIS A 339 8.82 22.37 20.65
C HIS A 339 10.22 21.79 20.91
N TYR A 340 10.73 20.97 19.99
CA TYR A 340 12.03 20.30 20.11
C TYR A 340 13.22 21.27 20.31
N TRP A 341 13.13 22.50 19.78
CA TRP A 341 14.13 23.55 20.00
C TRP A 341 13.98 24.30 21.34
N GLY A 342 13.04 23.90 22.19
CA GLY A 342 12.85 24.36 23.58
C GLY A 342 11.88 25.52 23.79
N ASP A 343 11.36 26.15 22.73
CA ASP A 343 10.33 27.18 22.87
C ASP A 343 8.93 26.58 23.15
N ARG A 344 8.03 27.46 23.57
CA ARG A 344 6.64 27.16 23.96
C ARG A 344 5.62 28.04 23.22
N THR A 345 5.98 28.56 22.05
CA THR A 345 5.17 29.47 21.23
C THR A 345 5.94 29.71 19.93
N PHE A 346 5.25 29.87 18.80
CA PHE A 346 5.87 30.19 17.52
C PHE A 346 5.23 31.45 16.89
N PRO A 347 5.58 32.66 17.38
CA PRO A 347 4.91 33.91 17.00
C PRO A 347 5.13 34.34 15.54
N GLU A 348 6.06 33.71 14.82
CA GLU A 348 6.28 33.98 13.39
C GLU A 348 5.14 33.43 12.51
N GLU A 349 4.49 32.34 12.93
CA GLU A 349 3.23 31.82 12.38
C GLU A 349 1.98 32.60 12.86
N GLY A 350 2.16 33.64 13.67
CA GLY A 350 1.07 34.47 14.18
C GLY A 350 0.36 33.94 15.44
N GLU A 351 0.98 32.97 16.13
CA GLU A 351 0.52 32.45 17.42
C GLU A 351 0.44 33.53 18.51
N ARG A 352 -0.48 33.33 19.46
CA ARG A 352 -0.79 34.23 20.59
C ARG A 352 -0.80 33.53 21.94
N GLN A 353 -0.78 32.20 21.96
CA GLN A 353 -0.71 31.40 23.17
C GLN A 353 0.74 31.10 23.59
N ILE A 354 0.89 30.70 24.86
CA ILE A 354 2.02 29.92 25.34
C ILE A 354 1.56 28.47 25.62
N TYR A 355 2.34 27.50 25.16
CA TYR A 355 2.19 26.08 25.45
C TYR A 355 2.73 25.78 26.86
N VAL A 356 1.85 25.36 27.76
CA VAL A 356 2.13 25.20 29.20
C VAL A 356 1.87 23.76 29.66
N ASP A 357 2.25 23.49 30.90
CA ASP A 357 1.95 22.25 31.62
C ASP A 357 1.85 22.56 33.12
N SER A 358 1.43 21.56 33.90
CA SER A 358 1.28 21.67 35.35
C SER A 358 2.57 22.18 36.03
N ASP A 359 3.74 21.66 35.66
CA ASP A 359 4.99 21.97 36.37
C ASP A 359 5.50 23.39 36.06
N LEU A 360 5.44 23.82 34.80
CA LEU A 360 5.78 25.19 34.37
C LEU A 360 4.98 26.23 35.15
N THR A 361 3.69 25.97 35.39
CA THR A 361 2.81 26.92 36.10
C THR A 361 2.70 26.67 37.60
N ALA A 362 3.29 25.58 38.12
CA ALA A 362 3.10 25.05 39.47
C ALA A 362 1.61 24.76 39.81
N GLY A 363 0.91 24.09 38.89
CA GLY A 363 -0.46 23.59 39.03
C GLY A 363 -1.54 24.68 38.95
N ARG A 364 -1.26 25.82 38.31
CA ARG A 364 -2.24 26.91 38.09
C ARG A 364 -2.94 26.80 36.74
N ILE A 365 -2.25 26.30 35.73
CA ILE A 365 -2.79 25.92 34.43
C ILE A 365 -2.22 24.54 34.12
N ASP A 366 -3.11 23.59 33.88
CA ASP A 366 -2.79 22.32 33.27
C ASP A 366 -3.71 22.20 32.06
N PRO A 367 -3.19 22.22 30.81
CA PRO A 367 -4.05 22.19 29.65
C PRO A 367 -4.52 20.77 29.35
N PHE A 368 -3.88 19.74 29.91
CA PHE A 368 -4.15 18.33 29.64
C PHE A 368 -5.11 17.75 30.67
N ALA A 369 -6.13 17.02 30.19
CA ALA A 369 -6.99 16.21 31.03
C ALA A 369 -7.37 14.91 30.31
N ILE A 370 -7.45 13.80 31.04
CA ILE A 370 -7.96 12.53 30.50
C ILE A 370 -9.29 12.18 31.16
N GLU A 371 -10.33 11.92 30.36
CA GLU A 371 -11.59 11.35 30.83
C GLU A 371 -12.05 10.20 29.93
N ASN A 372 -12.19 8.99 30.50
CA ASN A 372 -12.67 7.78 29.82
C ASN A 372 -11.83 7.33 28.60
N GLY A 373 -10.53 7.65 28.56
CA GLY A 373 -9.62 7.37 27.44
C GLY A 373 -9.49 8.50 26.42
N ILE A 374 -10.23 9.61 26.60
CA ILE A 374 -10.07 10.80 25.78
C ILE A 374 -9.07 11.74 26.45
N LEU A 375 -7.96 12.04 25.77
CA LEU A 375 -7.11 13.19 26.07
C LEU A 375 -7.81 14.47 25.58
N SER A 376 -7.86 15.50 26.41
CA SER A 376 -8.38 16.82 26.07
C SER A 376 -7.24 17.84 26.23
N ILE A 377 -6.83 18.46 25.12
CA ILE A 377 -5.85 19.55 25.08
C ILE A 377 -6.61 20.88 25.06
N SER A 378 -6.70 21.51 26.23
CA SER A 378 -7.49 22.72 26.44
C SER A 378 -6.71 24.01 26.20
N ALA A 379 -7.44 25.07 25.84
CA ALA A 379 -6.96 26.42 25.61
C ALA A 379 -7.87 27.45 26.29
N GLY A 380 -7.29 28.57 26.71
CA GLY A 380 -8.04 29.69 27.27
C GLY A 380 -7.18 30.91 27.63
N PRO A 381 -7.79 32.06 28.00
CA PRO A 381 -7.06 33.27 28.36
C PRO A 381 -6.17 33.08 29.60
N ILE A 382 -5.01 33.75 29.65
CA ILE A 382 -4.09 33.66 30.80
C ILE A 382 -4.78 34.19 32.08
N PRO A 383 -4.87 33.40 33.18
CA PRO A 383 -5.49 33.85 34.43
C PRO A 383 -4.76 35.01 35.12
N ASP A 384 -5.51 35.85 35.83
CA ASP A 384 -5.00 37.00 36.62
C ASP A 384 -3.94 36.62 37.66
N ASP A 385 -3.95 35.37 38.17
CA ASP A 385 -3.00 34.81 39.14
C ASP A 385 -1.82 34.05 38.52
N VAL A 386 -1.64 34.16 37.20
CA VAL A 386 -0.44 33.76 36.45
C VAL A 386 0.27 34.98 35.83
N PRO A 387 0.68 35.99 36.65
CA PRO A 387 1.23 37.26 36.17
C PRO A 387 2.56 37.15 35.41
N GLU A 388 3.26 36.02 35.50
CA GLU A 388 4.49 35.76 34.74
C GLU A 388 4.26 35.53 33.24
N TYR A 389 3.06 35.09 32.82
CA TYR A 389 2.74 34.80 31.41
C TYR A 389 1.73 35.78 30.78
N GLN A 390 1.37 36.85 31.49
CA GLN A 390 0.51 37.97 31.03
C GLN A 390 1.12 38.83 29.87
N SER A 391 2.14 38.31 29.17
CA SER A 391 2.61 38.80 27.87
C SER A 391 2.00 38.04 26.69
N PHE A 392 1.32 36.93 26.94
CA PHE A 392 0.56 36.13 25.99
C PHE A 392 -0.95 36.37 26.21
N ASP A 393 -1.73 36.25 25.16
CA ASP A 393 -3.20 36.39 25.26
C ASP A 393 -3.82 35.11 25.88
N PHE A 394 -3.24 33.94 25.57
CA PHE A 394 -3.78 32.62 25.90
C PHE A 394 -2.72 31.65 26.43
N SER A 395 -3.17 30.60 27.10
CA SER A 395 -2.42 29.35 27.32
C SER A 395 -3.07 28.21 26.54
N SER A 396 -2.27 27.24 26.08
CA SER A 396 -2.75 25.93 25.62
C SER A 396 -1.72 24.83 25.86
N GLY A 397 -1.92 23.64 25.27
CA GLY A 397 -1.01 22.50 25.30
C GLY A 397 -0.56 22.07 23.90
N LEU A 398 0.57 21.37 23.89
CA LEU A 398 1.23 20.77 22.73
C LEU A 398 1.89 19.48 23.24
N LEU A 399 1.94 18.45 22.40
CA LEU A 399 2.65 17.20 22.66
C LEU A 399 3.57 16.87 21.48
N SER A 400 4.80 16.46 21.80
CA SER A 400 5.88 16.12 20.88
C SER A 400 6.46 14.76 21.24
N SER A 401 6.68 13.87 20.27
CA SER A 401 7.37 12.58 20.49
C SER A 401 8.88 12.62 20.17
N HIS A 402 9.47 13.82 20.01
CA HIS A 402 10.83 14.01 19.48
C HIS A 402 11.90 13.09 20.09
N ASN A 403 12.01 13.04 21.42
CA ASN A 403 13.01 12.24 22.12
C ASN A 403 12.54 10.81 22.47
N SER A 404 11.41 10.33 21.91
CA SER A 404 10.83 9.02 22.26
C SER A 404 10.47 8.17 21.03
N PHE A 405 9.77 8.72 20.04
CA PHE A 405 9.25 7.99 18.90
C PHE A 405 9.30 8.83 17.62
N GLY A 406 9.81 8.21 16.56
CA GLY A 406 9.75 8.69 15.19
C GLY A 406 9.80 7.49 14.25
N PHE A 407 9.36 7.71 13.01
CA PHE A 407 9.16 6.65 12.02
C PHE A 407 9.43 7.19 10.61
N GLN A 408 9.79 6.30 9.69
CA GLN A 408 9.92 6.60 8.27
C GLN A 408 8.97 5.69 7.47
N TYR A 409 8.15 6.31 6.64
CA TYR A 409 7.10 5.64 5.86
C TYR A 409 6.06 4.87 6.72
N GLY A 410 5.03 4.34 6.08
CA GLY A 410 3.91 3.68 6.74
C GLY A 410 2.66 4.57 6.87
N TYR A 411 1.73 4.16 7.72
CA TYR A 411 0.45 4.83 7.94
C TYR A 411 0.39 5.46 9.34
N PHE A 412 0.14 6.76 9.40
CA PHE A 412 -0.17 7.49 10.62
C PHE A 412 -1.68 7.74 10.69
N GLU A 413 -2.30 7.53 11.85
CA GLU A 413 -3.67 7.97 12.13
C GLU A 413 -3.80 8.58 13.53
N ILE A 414 -4.56 9.67 13.62
CA ILE A 414 -5.05 10.24 14.88
C ILE A 414 -6.57 10.33 14.83
N ARG A 415 -7.24 9.84 15.89
CA ARG A 415 -8.69 9.97 16.04
C ARG A 415 -8.99 11.12 17.01
N ALA A 416 -9.62 12.17 16.51
CA ALA A 416 -9.78 13.42 17.26
C ALA A 416 -11.05 14.21 16.89
N ARG A 417 -11.45 15.12 17.79
CA ARG A 417 -12.50 16.13 17.59
C ARG A 417 -11.90 17.52 17.79
N VAL A 418 -12.15 18.41 16.83
CA VAL A 418 -11.58 19.78 16.83
C VAL A 418 -12.54 20.82 17.40
N PRO A 419 -12.07 21.86 18.11
CA PRO A 419 -12.93 22.89 18.69
C PRO A 419 -13.53 23.85 17.66
N GLU A 420 -14.62 24.53 18.03
CA GLU A 420 -15.24 25.60 17.25
C GLU A 420 -14.99 26.97 17.91
N GLY A 421 -14.05 27.73 17.34
CA GLY A 421 -13.81 29.15 17.63
C GLY A 421 -12.87 29.79 16.59
N GLU A 422 -13.23 30.96 16.04
CA GLU A 422 -12.41 31.61 15.00
C GLU A 422 -11.02 31.96 15.54
N GLY A 423 -9.98 31.43 14.88
CA GLY A 423 -8.59 31.61 15.28
C GLY A 423 -8.03 30.49 16.17
N LEU A 424 -8.83 29.53 16.59
CA LEU A 424 -8.35 28.23 17.08
C LEU A 424 -7.82 27.41 15.89
N VAL A 425 -6.65 26.80 16.07
CA VAL A 425 -5.93 26.05 15.02
C VAL A 425 -5.35 24.78 15.64
N PRO A 426 -6.15 23.70 15.78
CA PRO A 426 -5.61 22.38 16.08
C PRO A 426 -4.82 21.87 14.88
N PHE A 427 -3.69 21.24 15.16
CA PHE A 427 -2.76 20.76 14.14
C PHE A 427 -2.09 19.46 14.56
N VAL A 428 -1.65 18.70 13.55
CA VAL A 428 -0.84 17.48 13.67
C VAL A 428 0.16 17.51 12.52
N SER A 429 1.45 17.47 12.85
CA SER A 429 2.57 17.56 11.91
C SER A 429 3.69 16.58 12.28
N LEU A 430 4.50 16.21 11.29
CA LEU A 430 5.69 15.37 11.43
C LEU A 430 6.94 16.19 11.07
N HIS A 431 8.02 16.01 11.83
CA HIS A 431 9.28 16.75 11.69
C HIS A 431 10.50 15.81 11.85
N PRO A 432 11.64 16.08 11.20
CA PRO A 432 12.86 15.26 11.28
C PRO A 432 13.36 15.01 12.71
N LEU A 433 13.85 13.80 13.00
CA LEU A 433 14.38 13.45 14.33
C LEU A 433 15.61 14.26 14.74
N ASP A 434 16.39 14.83 13.82
CA ASP A 434 17.51 15.71 14.15
C ASP A 434 17.09 17.17 14.46
N GLY A 435 15.90 17.56 13.98
CA GLY A 435 15.30 18.88 14.13
C GLY A 435 15.60 19.91 13.03
N ASP A 436 16.35 19.57 11.97
CA ASP A 436 16.75 20.52 10.90
C ASP A 436 15.59 20.79 9.89
N TRP A 437 14.47 21.33 10.39
CA TRP A 437 13.29 21.70 9.59
C TRP A 437 13.51 22.96 8.71
N PRO A 438 12.98 23.00 7.47
CA PRO A 438 12.33 21.90 6.74
C PRO A 438 13.36 20.89 6.22
N PRO A 439 13.00 19.60 6.13
CA PRO A 439 11.68 19.12 5.70
C PRO A 439 10.64 18.91 6.81
N GLY A 440 9.39 18.59 6.44
CA GLY A 440 8.32 18.20 7.37
C GLY A 440 6.95 18.00 6.70
N ILE A 441 5.98 17.40 7.40
CA ILE A 441 4.66 17.01 6.86
C ILE A 441 3.54 17.56 7.76
N ASP A 442 2.53 18.25 7.20
CA ASP A 442 1.26 18.51 7.90
C ASP A 442 0.31 17.32 7.64
N VAL A 443 0.00 16.52 8.67
CA VAL A 443 -1.07 15.51 8.63
C VAL A 443 -2.42 16.21 8.55
N PHE A 444 -2.65 17.19 9.42
CA PHE A 444 -3.64 18.24 9.17
C PHE A 444 -3.36 19.51 9.96
N ARG A 445 -3.84 20.65 9.45
CA ARG A 445 -4.08 21.86 10.23
C ARG A 445 -5.52 22.34 9.95
N ALA A 446 -6.36 22.46 10.98
CA ALA A 446 -7.73 22.93 10.79
C ALA A 446 -7.79 24.46 10.82
N VAL A 447 -8.43 25.05 9.80
CA VAL A 447 -8.47 26.49 9.57
C VAL A 447 -9.87 26.95 9.14
N ARG A 448 -10.12 28.26 9.19
CA ARG A 448 -11.44 28.86 8.91
C ARG A 448 -12.61 28.30 9.74
N ASN A 449 -12.28 27.72 10.88
CA ASN A 449 -13.14 27.41 12.01
C ASN A 449 -14.37 26.50 11.80
N PRO A 450 -14.17 25.18 11.83
CA PRO A 450 -13.07 24.46 11.20
C PRO A 450 -13.50 24.04 9.79
N GLU A 451 -14.09 24.95 9.00
CA GLU A 451 -14.67 24.67 7.66
C GLU A 451 -13.68 24.11 6.62
N GLN A 452 -12.38 24.08 6.92
CA GLN A 452 -11.33 23.72 5.98
C GLN A 452 -10.14 23.07 6.67
N LEU A 453 -9.61 22.01 6.07
CA LEU A 453 -8.38 21.35 6.48
C LEU A 453 -7.27 21.65 5.48
N GLN A 454 -6.05 21.84 5.98
CA GLN A 454 -4.81 21.94 5.23
C GLN A 454 -4.07 20.59 5.28
N ALA A 455 -3.53 20.16 4.16
CA ALA A 455 -2.54 19.09 4.02
C ALA A 455 -1.27 19.69 3.38
N GLY A 456 -0.08 19.23 3.78
CA GLY A 456 1.15 19.82 3.23
C GLY A 456 2.43 19.01 3.41
N LEU A 457 3.39 19.28 2.52
CA LEU A 457 4.79 18.86 2.59
C LEU A 457 5.66 20.11 2.49
N PHE A 458 6.43 20.39 3.54
CA PHE A 458 7.42 21.46 3.58
C PHE A 458 8.79 20.86 3.26
N SER A 459 9.55 21.54 2.39
CA SER A 459 10.80 21.04 1.81
C SER A 459 11.86 22.14 1.87
N GLY A 460 13.10 21.77 2.19
CA GLY A 460 14.27 22.63 2.17
C GLY A 460 14.92 22.69 0.78
N GLU A 461 14.79 21.63 -0.02
CA GLU A 461 15.39 21.52 -1.35
C GLU A 461 14.44 21.95 -2.51
N GLY A 462 13.12 21.91 -2.30
CA GLY A 462 12.08 22.00 -3.34
C GLY A 462 11.03 23.10 -3.17
N ASP A 463 9.97 23.03 -4.00
CA ASP A 463 8.74 23.81 -3.82
C ASP A 463 7.77 23.01 -2.93
N ALA A 464 7.30 23.60 -1.83
CA ALA A 464 6.36 22.95 -0.89
C ALA A 464 5.01 22.59 -1.55
N PHE A 465 4.47 21.41 -1.19
CA PHE A 465 3.10 21.03 -1.49
C PHE A 465 2.18 21.56 -0.38
N ILE A 466 1.11 22.28 -0.74
CA ILE A 466 0.05 22.67 0.21
C ILE A 466 -1.28 22.62 -0.53
N ASP A 467 -2.25 21.87 -0.02
CA ASP A 467 -3.64 21.85 -0.52
C ASP A 467 -4.63 22.05 0.64
N TYR A 468 -5.83 22.55 0.32
CA TYR A 468 -6.86 22.90 1.30
C TYR A 468 -8.25 22.42 0.88
N PHE A 469 -8.78 21.42 1.59
CA PHE A 469 -10.07 20.80 1.29
C PHE A 469 -11.16 21.25 2.29
N PRO A 470 -12.38 21.58 1.81
CA PRO A 470 -13.47 22.04 2.67
C PRO A 470 -14.16 20.86 3.38
N ARG A 471 -14.58 21.06 4.63
CA ARG A 471 -15.31 20.07 5.42
C ARG A 471 -16.18 20.75 6.46
N GLU A 472 -17.43 20.30 6.60
CA GLU A 472 -18.35 20.71 7.66
C GLU A 472 -18.41 19.63 8.76
N GLY A 473 -18.78 20.02 9.99
CA GLY A 473 -19.11 19.09 11.09
C GLY A 473 -17.95 18.50 11.89
N LEU A 474 -16.70 18.93 11.69
CA LEU A 474 -15.52 18.35 12.40
C LEU A 474 -15.52 18.54 13.93
N SER A 475 -16.41 19.37 14.46
CA SER A 475 -16.63 19.59 15.90
C SER A 475 -17.84 18.83 16.45
N ASP A 476 -18.67 18.21 15.61
CA ASP A 476 -19.88 17.49 16.03
C ASP A 476 -19.56 16.10 16.63
N ASP A 477 -18.54 15.42 16.10
CA ASP A 477 -18.10 14.08 16.50
C ASP A 477 -16.58 13.89 16.30
N PHE A 478 -16.05 12.74 16.67
CA PHE A 478 -14.65 12.36 16.43
C PHE A 478 -14.45 11.83 15.01
N HIS A 479 -13.43 12.36 14.33
CA HIS A 479 -12.99 11.96 12.99
C HIS A 479 -11.61 11.31 13.05
N THR A 480 -11.28 10.45 12.08
CA THR A 480 -9.89 10.01 11.90
C THR A 480 -9.20 10.84 10.82
N TYR A 481 -7.97 11.27 11.11
CA TYR A 481 -7.11 12.03 10.22
C TYR A 481 -5.82 11.23 10.06
N GLY A 482 -5.37 10.98 8.84
CA GLY A 482 -4.19 10.14 8.64
C GLY A 482 -3.47 10.35 7.33
N ILE A 483 -2.25 9.84 7.25
CA ILE A 483 -1.44 9.78 6.03
C ILE A 483 -0.90 8.39 5.79
N ASP A 484 -0.89 7.98 4.53
CA ASP A 484 -0.11 6.87 3.96
C ASP A 484 1.10 7.51 3.29
N TRP A 485 2.31 7.25 3.82
CA TRP A 485 3.57 7.84 3.39
C TRP A 485 4.52 6.72 2.95
N SER A 486 5.07 6.86 1.75
CA SER A 486 6.01 5.93 1.12
C SER A 486 7.11 6.70 0.39
N GLU A 487 8.15 6.03 -0.09
CA GLU A 487 9.21 6.62 -0.93
C GLU A 487 8.64 7.33 -2.18
N ASP A 488 7.56 6.80 -2.78
CA ASP A 488 6.95 7.33 -4.00
C ASP A 488 5.80 8.36 -3.74
N GLN A 489 5.01 8.21 -2.67
CA GLN A 489 3.77 8.97 -2.48
C GLN A 489 3.40 9.23 -1.01
N VAL A 490 2.87 10.43 -0.75
CA VAL A 490 2.07 10.76 0.44
C VAL A 490 0.60 10.94 0.05
N THR A 491 -0.31 10.25 0.75
CA THR A 491 -1.76 10.37 0.60
C THR A 491 -2.41 10.69 1.93
N TRP A 492 -3.27 11.72 1.95
CA TRP A 492 -4.04 12.13 3.13
C TRP A 492 -5.45 11.55 3.13
N TYR A 493 -5.92 11.16 4.29
CA TYR A 493 -7.25 10.60 4.54
C TYR A 493 -7.98 11.35 5.64
N LEU A 494 -9.31 11.42 5.49
CA LEU A 494 -10.26 11.85 6.51
C LEU A 494 -11.38 10.81 6.57
N ASP A 495 -11.66 10.24 7.74
CA ASP A 495 -12.58 9.10 7.91
C ASP A 495 -12.24 7.94 6.95
N GLY A 496 -10.95 7.56 6.88
CA GLY A 496 -10.42 6.58 5.93
C GLY A 496 -10.60 6.92 4.44
N SER A 497 -11.12 8.10 4.08
CA SER A 497 -11.39 8.50 2.70
C SER A 497 -10.33 9.45 2.17
N LYS A 498 -9.73 9.13 1.00
CA LYS A 498 -8.67 9.94 0.37
C LYS A 498 -9.15 11.36 0.07
N VAL A 499 -8.43 12.35 0.58
CA VAL A 499 -8.75 13.80 0.45
C VAL A 499 -7.69 14.59 -0.32
N ALA A 500 -6.41 14.22 -0.22
CA ALA A 500 -5.31 14.80 -0.98
C ALA A 500 -4.22 13.75 -1.27
N SER A 501 -3.32 14.02 -2.21
CA SER A 501 -2.08 13.25 -2.39
C SER A 501 -1.05 14.00 -3.22
N SER A 502 0.22 13.77 -2.91
CA SER A 502 1.40 14.30 -3.61
C SER A 502 2.40 13.15 -3.81
N PRO A 503 3.22 13.16 -4.86
CA PRO A 503 4.50 12.46 -4.80
C PRO A 503 5.27 12.91 -3.55
N THR A 504 5.98 12.00 -2.92
CA THR A 504 6.94 12.31 -1.85
C THR A 504 8.04 13.21 -2.45
N LEU A 505 8.54 14.17 -1.67
CA LEU A 505 9.62 15.06 -2.14
C LEU A 505 10.98 14.41 -1.82
N ALA A 506 12.03 14.89 -2.48
CA ALA A 506 13.36 14.27 -2.41
C ALA A 506 14.09 14.49 -1.08
N ASP A 507 13.48 15.23 -0.16
CA ASP A 507 13.86 15.45 1.23
C ASP A 507 12.76 14.98 2.21
N HIS A 508 11.95 13.99 1.82
CA HIS A 508 11.00 13.29 2.72
C HIS A 508 11.36 11.80 2.82
N ASP A 509 12.66 11.54 2.92
CA ASP A 509 13.33 10.24 2.94
C ASP A 509 14.12 9.96 4.24
N GLU A 510 13.72 10.60 5.35
CA GLU A 510 14.28 10.42 6.69
C GLU A 510 13.21 10.21 7.78
N PRO A 511 13.54 9.65 8.97
CA PRO A 511 12.56 9.38 10.01
C PRO A 511 12.09 10.64 10.76
N MET A 512 10.77 10.74 10.97
CA MET A 512 10.12 11.91 11.55
C MET A 512 9.33 11.58 12.83
N PHE A 513 9.33 12.50 13.80
CA PHE A 513 8.56 12.41 15.03
C PHE A 513 7.22 13.15 14.93
N ILE A 514 6.30 12.87 15.86
CA ILE A 514 4.93 13.38 15.90
C ILE A 514 4.87 14.66 16.73
N LEU A 515 4.25 15.72 16.20
CA LEU A 515 4.01 16.99 16.90
C LEU A 515 2.54 17.41 16.72
N PHE A 516 1.80 17.58 17.81
CA PHE A 516 0.40 18.03 17.76
C PHE A 516 0.02 18.96 18.91
N GLY A 517 -1.05 19.74 18.74
CA GLY A 517 -1.52 20.67 19.75
C GLY A 517 -2.64 21.59 19.28
N LEU A 518 -2.93 22.61 20.08
CA LEU A 518 -3.96 23.62 19.81
C LEU A 518 -3.34 25.03 19.80
N ALA A 519 -2.98 25.51 18.61
CA ALA A 519 -2.50 26.87 18.41
C ALA A 519 -3.66 27.89 18.45
N LEU A 520 -3.37 29.14 18.85
CA LEU A 520 -4.34 30.23 18.86
C LEU A 520 -3.76 31.47 18.19
N THR A 521 -4.45 31.98 17.18
CA THR A 521 -4.06 33.19 16.44
C THR A 521 -4.75 34.43 16.99
N GLU A 522 -4.40 35.63 16.48
CA GLU A 522 -5.02 36.91 16.89
C GLU A 522 -6.57 36.91 16.78
N ALA A 523 -7.15 36.10 15.89
CA ALA A 523 -8.60 35.99 15.74
C ALA A 523 -9.30 35.37 16.97
N ALA A 524 -8.61 34.56 17.79
CA ALA A 524 -9.19 33.98 19.00
C ALA A 524 -9.62 35.04 20.03
N ASN A 525 -9.05 36.25 19.97
CA ASN A 525 -9.49 37.42 20.76
C ASN A 525 -10.89 37.96 20.38
N LEU A 526 -11.53 37.40 19.34
CA LEU A 526 -12.91 37.72 18.95
C LEU A 526 -13.95 36.83 19.63
N LEU A 527 -13.52 35.76 20.31
CA LEU A 527 -14.40 34.85 21.05
C LEU A 527 -14.84 35.47 22.39
N ASP A 528 -16.10 35.27 22.77
CA ASP A 528 -16.58 35.64 24.10
C ASP A 528 -15.82 34.82 25.16
N SER A 529 -15.44 35.44 26.28
CA SER A 529 -14.67 34.74 27.32
C SER A 529 -15.45 33.60 28.01
N GLU A 530 -16.78 33.56 27.85
CA GLU A 530 -17.65 32.47 28.30
C GLU A 530 -17.62 31.24 27.36
N ALA A 531 -16.97 31.33 26.19
CA ALA A 531 -16.74 30.22 25.29
C ALA A 531 -15.52 29.36 25.66
N PHE A 532 -14.67 29.82 26.59
CA PHE A 532 -13.48 29.11 27.05
C PHE A 532 -13.74 28.33 28.37
N PRO A 533 -13.03 27.21 28.62
CA PRO A 533 -11.98 26.62 27.77
C PRO A 533 -12.54 25.98 26.50
N GLN A 534 -11.72 26.02 25.45
CA GLN A 534 -11.93 25.28 24.20
C GLN A 534 -10.91 24.15 24.14
N ALA A 535 -11.25 23.01 23.53
CA ALA A 535 -10.41 21.82 23.60
C ALA A 535 -10.28 21.10 22.25
N PHE A 536 -9.07 20.60 21.99
CA PHE A 536 -8.79 19.60 20.97
C PHE A 536 -8.78 18.24 21.68
N ASP A 537 -9.78 17.41 21.40
CA ASP A 537 -9.97 16.12 22.07
C ASP A 537 -9.42 15.00 21.18
N VAL A 538 -8.63 14.07 21.75
CA VAL A 538 -7.97 12.97 21.05
C VAL A 538 -8.31 11.66 21.75
N ASP A 539 -8.67 10.64 20.97
CA ASP A 539 -9.09 9.29 21.39
C ASP A 539 -7.93 8.29 21.24
N TYR A 540 -7.17 8.38 20.15
CA TYR A 540 -5.88 7.69 20.00
C TYR A 540 -4.96 8.39 18.99
N VAL A 541 -3.65 8.13 19.13
CA VAL A 541 -2.63 8.31 18.07
C VAL A 541 -2.05 6.92 17.75
N ARG A 542 -1.96 6.56 16.48
CA ARG A 542 -1.38 5.28 16.03
C ARG A 542 -0.50 5.44 14.80
N VAL A 543 0.54 4.62 14.74
CA VAL A 543 1.41 4.48 13.57
C VAL A 543 1.56 3.00 13.24
N TYR A 544 1.56 2.70 11.95
CA TYR A 544 1.63 1.35 11.41
C TYR A 544 2.69 1.30 10.32
N SER A 545 3.56 0.28 10.34
CA SER A 545 4.52 0.02 9.25
C SER A 545 3.95 -0.98 8.25
N GLN A 546 4.34 -0.89 6.98
CA GLN A 546 4.19 -2.04 6.09
C GLN A 546 5.29 -3.06 6.45
N PRO A 547 5.04 -4.38 6.40
CA PRO A 547 6.10 -5.36 6.29
C PRO A 547 6.70 -5.28 4.87
N PRO A 548 8.02 -5.46 4.69
CA PRO A 548 8.67 -5.31 3.39
C PRO A 548 8.18 -6.36 2.38
N GLU A 549 8.11 -5.99 1.09
CA GLU A 549 7.62 -6.87 0.03
C GLU A 549 8.55 -8.07 -0.28
N GLY A 550 8.46 -9.12 0.54
CA GLY A 550 8.95 -10.44 0.17
C GLY A 550 9.37 -11.36 1.32
N PRO A 551 9.76 -12.61 1.00
CA PRO A 551 10.32 -13.51 1.99
C PRO A 551 11.75 -13.08 2.35
N PHE A 552 11.95 -12.60 3.58
CA PHE A 552 13.27 -12.31 4.15
C PHE A 552 14.29 -13.41 3.83
N ALA A 553 15.46 -13.01 3.33
CA ALA A 553 16.52 -13.93 2.92
C ALA A 553 17.28 -14.49 4.13
N LEU A 554 16.64 -15.39 4.89
CA LEU A 554 17.17 -16.07 6.07
C LEU A 554 18.58 -16.65 5.83
N ARG A 555 19.60 -15.86 6.22
CA ARG A 555 21.05 -16.14 6.14
C ARG A 555 21.52 -16.58 4.75
N SER A 556 22.18 -15.66 4.04
CA SER A 556 22.97 -15.99 2.85
C SER A 556 24.03 -17.07 3.16
N GLU A 557 23.92 -18.23 2.50
CA GLU A 557 24.84 -19.36 2.71
C GLU A 557 26.28 -18.98 2.31
N GLY A 558 27.14 -18.69 3.30
CA GLY A 558 28.57 -18.49 3.04
C GLY A 558 29.38 -17.73 4.09
N PHE A 559 28.74 -16.95 4.97
CA PHE A 559 29.44 -16.13 5.97
C PHE A 559 29.85 -16.91 7.22
N GLU A 560 31.00 -16.55 7.81
CA GLU A 560 31.42 -17.11 9.11
C GLU A 560 30.60 -16.50 10.25
N ARG A 561 30.26 -17.32 11.25
CA ARG A 561 29.54 -16.90 12.47
C ARG A 561 30.44 -15.97 13.28
N ILE A 562 29.90 -14.83 13.69
CA ILE A 562 30.53 -13.90 14.63
C ILE A 562 29.90 -14.18 16.00
N GLU A 563 30.72 -14.28 17.04
CA GLU A 563 30.31 -14.50 18.43
C GLU A 563 30.86 -13.35 19.30
N PRO A 564 30.30 -13.06 20.51
CA PRO A 564 30.79 -11.98 21.38
C PRO A 564 32.29 -12.05 21.72
N SER A 565 32.93 -13.22 21.59
CA SER A 565 34.38 -13.39 21.75
C SER A 565 35.24 -12.79 20.64
N ASP A 566 34.64 -12.35 19.53
CA ASP A 566 35.33 -11.76 18.39
C ASP A 566 35.44 -10.22 18.49
N PHE A 567 34.76 -9.61 19.47
CA PHE A 567 34.78 -8.17 19.75
C PHE A 567 35.83 -7.80 20.80
N GLU A 568 36.47 -6.62 20.66
CA GLU A 568 37.41 -6.08 21.66
C GLU A 568 36.67 -5.14 22.63
N VAL A 569 36.05 -5.69 23.67
CA VAL A 569 35.44 -4.90 24.75
C VAL A 569 36.51 -4.07 25.47
N ARG A 570 36.57 -2.78 25.16
CA ARG A 570 37.62 -1.88 25.63
C ARG A 570 37.26 -1.28 27.00
N LEU A 571 38.22 -1.33 27.93
CA LEU A 571 38.15 -0.54 29.16
C LEU A 571 39.04 0.71 29.05
N PRO A 572 38.59 1.90 29.50
CA PRO A 572 39.33 3.13 29.36
C PRO A 572 40.61 3.18 30.21
N PHE A 573 41.60 3.93 29.75
CA PHE A 573 42.91 4.09 30.40
C PHE A 573 43.27 5.56 30.70
N GLU A 574 43.00 6.49 29.78
CA GLU A 574 43.27 7.92 29.94
C GLU A 574 42.14 8.74 29.32
N ILE A 575 41.11 9.03 30.13
CA ILE A 575 39.85 9.66 29.73
C ILE A 575 40.02 11.18 29.57
N THR A 576 39.74 11.69 28.37
CA THR A 576 39.40 13.10 28.15
C THR A 576 38.00 13.37 28.70
N GLN A 577 37.88 14.38 29.56
CA GLN A 577 36.60 14.83 30.13
C GLN A 577 36.24 16.20 29.56
N THR A 578 35.03 16.32 29.00
CA THR A 578 34.50 17.59 28.48
C THR A 578 33.13 17.91 29.07
N TYR A 579 32.77 19.19 29.05
CA TYR A 579 31.47 19.76 29.43
C TYR A 579 30.85 20.55 28.25
N ASP A 580 31.39 20.38 27.03
CA ASP A 580 30.88 21.03 25.84
C ASP A 580 29.57 20.35 25.36
N TRP A 581 28.71 21.09 24.67
CA TRP A 581 27.46 20.57 24.07
C TRP A 581 27.74 19.45 23.05
N SER A 582 28.77 19.66 22.23
CA SER A 582 29.25 18.70 21.23
C SER A 582 30.77 18.64 21.29
N TYR A 583 31.33 17.44 21.22
CA TYR A 583 32.77 17.21 21.20
C TYR A 583 33.15 16.17 20.15
N ARG A 584 34.23 16.46 19.40
CA ARG A 584 34.87 15.52 18.49
C ARG A 584 36.29 15.26 19.02
N MET A 585 36.66 13.99 19.12
CA MET A 585 37.97 13.58 19.64
C MET A 585 39.11 13.98 18.70
N GLU A 586 40.20 14.49 19.27
CA GLU A 586 41.42 14.82 18.54
C GLU A 586 42.18 13.55 18.12
N GLU A 587 43.07 13.66 17.13
CA GLU A 587 43.69 12.47 16.52
C GLU A 587 44.48 11.62 17.53
N ASP A 588 45.10 12.18 18.57
CA ASP A 588 45.87 11.41 19.55
C ASP A 588 45.04 10.75 20.66
N GLU A 589 43.79 11.18 20.87
CA GLU A 589 42.87 10.67 21.89
C GLU A 589 42.34 9.26 21.62
N ARG A 590 41.75 8.64 22.65
CA ARG A 590 41.18 7.27 22.60
C ARG A 590 40.09 6.94 23.62
N ASP A 591 40.00 7.65 24.75
CA ASP A 591 38.95 7.45 25.75
C ASP A 591 38.30 8.82 26.05
N LEU A 592 36.99 8.94 25.93
CA LEU A 592 36.21 10.18 26.12
C LEU A 592 35.06 9.97 27.11
N GLN A 593 34.78 10.99 27.91
CA GLN A 593 33.58 11.07 28.75
C GLN A 593 32.94 12.48 28.66
N LEU A 594 31.68 12.55 28.24
CA LEU A 594 30.84 13.74 28.36
C LEU A 594 30.47 13.98 29.83
N ASN A 595 30.24 15.24 30.26
CA ASN A 595 29.93 15.54 31.66
C ASN A 595 28.83 16.60 31.82
N GLY A 596 27.79 16.23 32.56
CA GLY A 596 26.71 17.10 33.01
C GLY A 596 25.57 17.29 32.01
N PHE A 597 24.38 17.56 32.55
CA PHE A 597 23.05 17.69 31.92
C PHE A 597 22.92 18.49 30.60
N TRP A 598 23.97 19.15 30.10
CA TRP A 598 23.97 19.97 28.88
C TRP A 598 24.93 19.47 27.78
N SER A 599 25.78 18.47 28.05
CA SER A 599 26.46 17.76 26.96
C SER A 599 25.44 16.92 26.18
N ARG A 600 25.66 16.76 24.87
CA ARG A 600 24.79 16.00 23.97
C ARG A 600 25.53 15.11 22.99
N HIS A 601 26.53 15.61 22.26
CA HIS A 601 27.10 14.86 21.14
C HIS A 601 28.57 14.48 21.39
N ALA A 602 28.90 13.19 21.24
CA ALA A 602 30.28 12.70 21.22
C ALA A 602 30.58 12.00 19.90
N LEU A 603 31.72 12.33 19.28
CA LEU A 603 32.19 11.73 18.04
C LEU A 603 33.68 11.38 18.16
N GLY A 604 34.01 10.09 17.99
CA GLY A 604 35.37 9.58 18.06
C GLY A 604 36.24 9.86 16.82
N ASN A 605 37.26 9.01 16.62
CA ASN A 605 38.32 9.20 15.63
C ASN A 605 38.70 7.89 14.90
N ASP A 606 39.76 7.89 14.08
CA ASP A 606 40.17 6.75 13.24
C ASP A 606 40.84 5.57 14.02
N ARG A 607 40.32 5.20 15.19
CA ARG A 607 40.91 4.17 16.08
C ARG A 607 39.83 3.49 16.93
N ALA A 608 40.16 2.35 17.53
CA ALA A 608 39.40 1.79 18.66
C ALA A 608 39.34 2.78 19.85
N ASN A 609 38.18 3.41 20.04
CA ASN A 609 37.83 4.40 21.03
C ASN A 609 37.00 3.78 22.18
N PHE A 610 37.01 4.42 23.35
CA PHE A 610 35.99 4.25 24.38
C PHE A 610 35.24 5.58 24.50
N VAL A 611 33.93 5.59 24.22
CA VAL A 611 33.10 6.79 24.25
C VAL A 611 32.01 6.61 25.28
N GLN A 612 32.01 7.46 26.32
CA GLN A 612 30.98 7.48 27.34
C GLN A 612 30.21 8.80 27.33
N GLY A 613 28.87 8.71 27.42
CA GLY A 613 27.98 9.83 27.66
C GLY A 613 28.04 10.37 29.09
N SER A 614 26.92 10.92 29.55
CA SER A 614 26.80 11.76 30.75
C SER A 614 25.43 11.61 31.41
N ASP A 615 25.29 12.03 32.67
CA ASP A 615 23.99 12.19 33.34
C ASP A 615 23.17 13.34 32.70
N ALA A 616 22.68 13.14 31.47
CA ALA A 616 21.90 14.07 30.65
C ALA A 616 20.65 13.35 30.12
N PRO A 617 19.54 14.04 29.79
CA PRO A 617 18.32 13.35 29.36
C PRO A 617 18.47 12.57 28.04
N PHE A 618 19.44 12.94 27.20
CA PHE A 618 19.87 12.17 26.03
C PHE A 618 21.30 12.55 25.64
N ASN A 619 22.05 11.62 25.05
CA ASN A 619 23.32 11.80 24.36
C ASN A 619 23.29 11.07 23.00
N SER A 620 23.96 11.64 22.01
CA SER A 620 24.21 11.04 20.69
C SER A 620 25.69 10.66 20.63
N LEU A 621 25.96 9.37 20.50
CA LEU A 621 27.29 8.77 20.61
C LEU A 621 27.67 8.05 19.31
N ASP A 622 28.79 8.43 18.75
CA ASP A 622 29.30 7.96 17.47
C ASP A 622 30.79 7.61 17.63
N GLY A 623 31.16 6.35 17.37
CA GLY A 623 32.53 5.86 17.55
C GLY A 623 33.53 6.49 16.58
N GLY A 624 33.08 6.91 15.40
CA GLY A 624 33.96 7.14 14.27
C GLY A 624 34.42 5.80 13.67
N ARG A 625 35.73 5.67 13.40
CA ARG A 625 36.29 4.55 12.62
C ARG A 625 37.18 3.66 13.47
N GLY A 626 36.60 2.73 14.21
CA GLY A 626 37.33 1.78 15.02
C GLY A 626 36.65 0.43 15.18
N ASN A 627 37.06 -0.30 16.21
CA ASN A 627 36.19 -1.26 16.86
C ASN A 627 35.98 -0.65 18.23
N ASP A 628 34.87 0.06 18.38
CA ASP A 628 34.68 1.03 19.45
C ASP A 628 33.85 0.45 20.58
N THR A 629 33.97 1.04 21.77
CA THR A 629 33.17 0.66 22.93
C THR A 629 32.42 1.87 23.43
N LEU A 630 31.12 1.86 23.16
CA LEU A 630 30.17 2.92 23.48
C LEU A 630 29.46 2.59 24.79
N ARG A 631 29.20 3.64 25.57
CA ARG A 631 28.42 3.58 26.81
C ARG A 631 27.55 4.83 26.88
N GLY A 632 26.25 4.64 27.04
CA GLY A 632 25.29 5.73 27.17
C GLY A 632 25.53 6.47 28.49
N GLY A 633 24.89 5.98 29.54
CA GLY A 633 25.00 6.52 30.89
C GLY A 633 23.66 6.43 31.57
N GLU A 634 23.03 7.58 31.80
CA GLU A 634 21.61 7.66 32.15
C GLU A 634 20.97 8.70 31.22
N GLY A 635 19.86 8.36 30.57
CA GLY A 635 19.23 9.14 29.49
C GLY A 635 18.70 8.23 28.38
N ALA A 636 17.94 8.76 27.42
CA ALA A 636 17.55 8.03 26.21
C ALA A 636 18.61 8.27 25.11
N ASP A 637 19.58 7.37 24.98
CA ASP A 637 20.79 7.65 24.19
C ASP A 637 20.74 7.07 22.77
N ILE A 638 21.27 7.81 21.79
CA ILE A 638 21.34 7.41 20.38
C ILE A 638 22.75 6.96 20.04
N PHE A 639 22.93 5.67 19.82
CA PHE A 639 24.18 5.05 19.38
C PHE A 639 24.19 4.99 17.84
N ARG A 640 24.96 5.86 17.19
CA ARG A 640 25.06 5.90 15.72
C ARG A 640 26.19 5.00 15.21
N ILE A 641 25.83 4.01 14.41
CA ILE A 641 26.76 3.06 13.79
C ILE A 641 26.78 3.30 12.28
N ARG A 642 27.96 3.38 11.67
CA ARG A 642 28.11 3.69 10.25
C ARG A 642 28.72 2.56 9.42
N ALA A 643 28.37 2.53 8.14
CA ALA A 643 28.76 1.48 7.20
C ALA A 643 30.26 1.51 6.88
N GLY A 644 30.93 0.39 7.15
CA GLY A 644 32.35 0.22 6.92
C GLY A 644 33.24 1.07 7.83
N GLU A 645 32.75 1.52 8.98
CA GLU A 645 33.56 2.22 9.98
C GLU A 645 34.19 1.24 10.99
N GLY A 646 33.43 0.26 11.53
CA GLY A 646 33.96 -1.02 12.05
C GLY A 646 33.03 -1.80 12.99
N ASN A 647 33.59 -2.59 13.92
CA ASN A 647 32.83 -3.54 14.76
C ASN A 647 32.75 -3.10 16.21
N ASP A 648 31.58 -2.59 16.60
CA ASP A 648 31.40 -1.83 17.84
C ASP A 648 30.66 -2.61 18.92
N VAL A 649 30.80 -2.12 20.16
CA VAL A 649 30.19 -2.69 21.36
C VAL A 649 29.41 -1.61 22.10
N ILE A 650 28.16 -1.89 22.48
CA ILE A 650 27.38 -1.06 23.41
C ILE A 650 27.26 -1.81 24.74
N LEU A 651 27.61 -1.14 25.84
CA LEU A 651 27.79 -1.77 27.17
C LEU A 651 26.58 -1.70 28.12
N ASP A 652 25.59 -0.88 27.81
CA ASP A 652 24.46 -0.57 28.68
C ASP A 652 23.19 -0.19 27.92
N PHE A 653 23.05 -0.69 26.68
CA PHE A 653 21.85 -0.48 25.87
C PHE A 653 20.59 -0.92 26.62
N SER A 654 19.64 -0.01 26.72
CA SER A 654 18.45 -0.14 27.54
C SER A 654 17.21 0.26 26.74
N LEU A 655 16.13 -0.51 26.84
CA LEU A 655 14.77 -0.02 26.59
C LEU A 655 14.00 0.18 27.90
N GLU A 656 14.67 0.22 29.05
CA GLU A 656 14.00 0.55 30.31
C GLU A 656 13.35 1.94 30.18
N PRO A 657 12.09 2.11 30.61
CA PRO A 657 11.39 3.36 30.37
C PRO A 657 12.12 4.54 31.07
N GLY A 658 12.28 5.66 30.37
CA GLY A 658 13.14 6.78 30.81
C GLY A 658 14.62 6.68 30.46
N ASN A 659 15.08 5.51 30.03
CA ASN A 659 16.43 5.26 29.51
C ASN A 659 16.31 4.44 28.23
N HIS A 660 15.44 4.89 27.32
CA HIS A 660 15.03 4.16 26.12
C HIS A 660 15.94 4.53 24.96
N ASP A 661 17.03 3.78 24.84
CA ASP A 661 18.10 4.00 23.88
C ASP A 661 17.70 3.58 22.46
N LYS A 662 18.40 4.15 21.47
CA LYS A 662 18.22 3.82 20.06
C LYS A 662 19.53 3.52 19.35
N ILE A 663 19.48 2.56 18.44
CA ILE A 663 20.59 2.23 17.54
C ILE A 663 20.26 2.85 16.18
N ASP A 664 21.01 3.88 15.81
CA ASP A 664 20.92 4.54 14.51
C ASP A 664 21.77 3.76 13.50
N LEU A 665 21.05 3.11 12.58
CA LEU A 665 21.56 2.25 11.50
C LEU A 665 21.23 2.83 10.10
N SER A 666 20.86 4.11 10.00
CA SER A 666 20.39 4.74 8.75
C SER A 666 21.43 4.86 7.63
N ASP A 667 22.62 4.28 7.82
CA ASP A 667 23.74 4.21 6.87
C ASP A 667 23.87 2.79 6.26
N PHE A 668 22.94 1.88 6.58
CA PHE A 668 22.88 0.49 6.11
C PHE A 668 21.62 0.22 5.26
N ASP A 669 21.63 -0.86 4.47
CA ASP A 669 20.49 -1.31 3.66
C ASP A 669 19.34 -1.94 4.51
N PHE A 670 19.10 -1.48 5.74
CA PHE A 670 17.98 -1.91 6.59
C PHE A 670 16.82 -0.93 6.49
N THR A 671 15.61 -1.44 6.33
CA THR A 671 14.39 -0.64 6.22
C THR A 671 13.32 -1.03 7.23
N HIS A 672 13.38 -2.23 7.80
CA HIS A 672 12.40 -2.75 8.75
C HIS A 672 13.04 -3.53 9.90
N PHE A 673 12.43 -3.48 11.08
CA PHE A 673 12.89 -4.15 12.31
C PHE A 673 13.14 -5.66 12.12
N GLU A 674 12.26 -6.32 11.35
CA GLU A 674 12.35 -7.75 11.01
C GLU A 674 13.64 -8.09 10.26
N GLU A 675 14.18 -7.16 9.45
CA GLU A 675 15.43 -7.35 8.72
C GLU A 675 16.62 -7.37 9.68
N VAL A 676 16.65 -6.43 10.62
CA VAL A 676 17.64 -6.37 11.71
C VAL A 676 17.56 -7.66 12.53
N MET A 677 16.36 -8.02 12.98
CA MET A 677 16.13 -9.22 13.80
C MET A 677 16.43 -10.54 13.07
N SER A 678 16.30 -10.58 11.73
CA SER A 678 16.74 -11.74 10.93
C SER A 678 18.28 -11.89 10.87
N ASN A 679 19.01 -10.80 11.11
CA ASN A 679 20.48 -10.74 11.17
C ASN A 679 21.03 -10.77 12.61
N THR A 680 20.16 -10.74 13.62
CA THR A 680 20.49 -10.84 15.05
C THR A 680 20.68 -12.30 15.50
N GLU A 681 21.62 -12.53 16.41
CA GLU A 681 21.82 -13.82 17.08
C GLU A 681 22.11 -13.67 18.59
N GLN A 682 21.37 -14.43 19.41
CA GLN A 682 21.49 -14.41 20.87
C GLN A 682 22.57 -15.39 21.39
N PHE A 683 23.44 -14.89 22.25
CA PHE A 683 24.53 -15.59 22.92
C PHE A 683 24.34 -15.60 24.44
N GLY A 684 23.27 -16.25 24.91
CA GLY A 684 22.98 -16.37 26.34
C GLY A 684 22.29 -15.11 26.88
N GLY A 685 23.07 -14.15 27.37
CA GLY A 685 22.58 -12.82 27.77
C GLY A 685 22.99 -11.71 26.81
N ASP A 686 23.72 -12.03 25.74
CA ASP A 686 24.33 -11.06 24.83
C ASP A 686 23.69 -11.15 23.42
N LEU A 687 23.66 -10.05 22.66
CA LEU A 687 23.23 -10.05 21.25
C LEU A 687 24.35 -9.62 20.31
N VAL A 688 24.44 -10.29 19.16
CA VAL A 688 25.24 -9.82 18.01
C VAL A 688 24.31 -9.57 16.84
N ILE A 689 24.33 -8.35 16.30
CA ILE A 689 23.60 -7.95 15.09
C ILE A 689 24.60 -7.86 13.95
N ARG A 690 24.41 -8.62 12.86
CA ARG A 690 25.26 -8.45 11.67
C ARG A 690 24.71 -7.29 10.83
N LEU A 691 25.56 -6.30 10.55
CA LEU A 691 25.17 -5.10 9.82
C LEU A 691 25.48 -5.21 8.33
N SER A 692 26.73 -5.50 7.95
CA SER A 692 27.06 -5.77 6.54
C SER A 692 28.30 -6.65 6.38
N GLY A 693 28.18 -7.81 5.72
CA GLY A 693 29.33 -8.68 5.42
C GLY A 693 30.09 -9.18 6.65
N GLU A 694 31.26 -8.59 6.94
CA GLU A 694 32.07 -8.83 8.15
C GLU A 694 31.76 -7.85 9.30
N GLN A 695 30.99 -6.78 9.04
CA GLN A 695 30.61 -5.77 10.01
C GLN A 695 29.46 -6.25 10.91
N ALA A 696 29.60 -6.05 12.22
CA ALA A 696 28.60 -6.40 13.22
C ALA A 696 28.69 -5.51 14.46
N LEU A 697 27.57 -5.43 15.20
CA LEU A 697 27.40 -4.74 16.48
C LEU A 697 27.17 -5.76 17.60
N PHE A 698 27.75 -5.53 18.77
CA PHE A 698 27.54 -6.33 19.99
C PHE A 698 26.85 -5.49 21.07
N LEU A 699 25.73 -5.99 21.59
CA LEU A 699 25.04 -5.45 22.77
C LEU A 699 25.32 -6.35 23.99
N GLU A 700 26.02 -5.83 24.99
CA GLU A 700 26.34 -6.55 26.23
C GLU A 700 25.09 -6.63 27.14
N ASN A 701 24.76 -7.82 27.65
CA ASN A 701 23.62 -8.07 28.56
C ASN A 701 22.18 -7.84 28.02
N VAL A 702 21.98 -7.59 26.72
CA VAL A 702 20.64 -7.46 26.11
C VAL A 702 20.09 -8.80 25.58
N THR A 703 18.79 -9.06 25.73
CA THR A 703 18.12 -10.23 25.13
C THR A 703 17.23 -9.89 23.93
N ILE A 704 17.05 -10.86 23.03
CA ILE A 704 16.23 -10.74 21.81
C ILE A 704 14.73 -10.50 22.10
N THR A 705 14.33 -10.63 23.37
CA THR A 705 12.97 -10.35 23.88
C THR A 705 12.84 -8.99 24.56
N GLU A 706 13.93 -8.24 24.67
CA GLU A 706 14.00 -6.86 25.16
C GLU A 706 14.22 -5.87 24.00
N LEU A 707 14.16 -6.33 22.75
CA LEU A 707 14.16 -5.50 21.55
C LEU A 707 12.79 -5.50 20.88
N ASP A 708 12.33 -4.31 20.52
CA ASP A 708 11.23 -4.04 19.59
C ASP A 708 11.68 -2.98 18.55
N ALA A 709 10.77 -2.56 17.68
CA ALA A 709 11.10 -1.62 16.59
C ALA A 709 11.49 -0.21 17.07
N SER A 710 11.08 0.23 18.27
CA SER A 710 11.40 1.57 18.80
C SER A 710 12.85 1.73 19.24
N ALA A 711 13.56 0.60 19.44
CA ALA A 711 14.99 0.48 19.70
C ALA A 711 15.91 0.90 18.54
N PHE A 712 15.35 1.15 17.35
CA PHE A 712 16.11 1.39 16.13
C PHE A 712 15.69 2.68 15.42
N ILE A 713 16.64 3.27 14.72
CA ILE A 713 16.41 4.25 13.66
C ILE A 713 17.00 3.62 12.40
N LEU A 714 16.14 3.34 11.42
CA LEU A 714 16.46 2.68 10.15
C LEU A 714 16.20 3.67 9.02
#